data_AF-A0A517L2P9-F1
#
_entry.id   AF-A0A517L2P9-F1
#
_cell.length_a   1.000
_cell.length_b   1.000
_cell.length_c   1.000
_cell.angle_alpha   90.00
_cell.angle_beta   90.00
_cell.angle_gamma   90.00
#
_symmetry.space_group_name_H-M   'P 1'
#
loop_
_entity.id
_entity.type
_entity.pdbx_description
1 polymer ?
#
loop_
_entity_poly.entity_id
_entity_poly.type
_entity_poly.pdbx_seq_one_letter_code
_entity_poly.pdbx_strand_id
1 'polypeptide(L)'
;MSNAASSNNKRKHDGSNSSHRSKRSKIWDARKIISQTSDKALSNGELNVDAFVKAREFEIKALEDGIKKSKHGLTTRAFQELPNELRRRTASHNVRKIPKRLQNRAKREMVEDNTPTISARRRKPSGHQRLRLETAKRLQNLSSKSKRKCQEKKDARQELDIEVTIEPEARQIAVDSTGPDICAPAGVDARKAKVKGSKLKEPPLPPAKFRKRQIHKTWLPTHMYHAKRATMTPPKEPLWRFALPLTPTIKNYRSTHRVSTQRGAIAWDMSYMATLSLEGREKSIEGLLKALGVGAGGDPEGLWSRPGLKWRRGTRAWEGWLYERQKYPSCGIAPATIVWRAEETASAEVPTDTTNAKRKIPRRKALIRVHPAGFLQLWEQVVRLGKIQKPSVTVEDLRFEVGSIDITGPNASEAMAAILRPVVADAEGGDVQQVVVNVWSMIAAYPPSALPKGAVMAFEASDPRLKYPPRTLTPDQSDPGQGIQMLANWPLDAVAGPATLFDRNSRLKASRSLPSQKSINRRKALALPGDFPEPRSSDPSIPVLLYCSRDTTSTSGTWTILLPWKCVDPVWRSIMYYPLSTGGNVKFGGVNEKRQIAFESGTSWYPADYPGSKSGDDWEAQEQARRKAEWSRRPKGRRTEYDSLSLGNNRKGEIGLGWACDWQQLLRGAGKPLPAPEDIALPDAPAVNATKMIADTIQDAVVPAPVTEHPALPIEHLPLNIAIKLFKGTAMTLDLPTNSLVTVKITMISRGVPQTCARIYRLPTSDLSLRSKWLLQISSARKAKNNKSRRFSHRAPEGATPAMRRAYLAASILAGPTQPGGADYPIVPDEDDLVGFLTTGNFNLGEGRGIGIGSMLVSKVLPGKEVGKEKEQYLCIVRDAGQSVGRLARWELV
;
A
#
# COMPACT_ATOMS: atom_id res chain seq x y z
N MET A 1 81.73 -30.08 35.24
CA MET A 1 81.39 -31.46 35.67
C MET A 1 80.05 -31.41 36.39
N SER A 2 79.02 -32.21 36.17
CA SER A 2 78.59 -33.15 35.13
C SER A 2 77.27 -33.76 35.62
N ASN A 3 76.24 -33.79 34.75
CA ASN A 3 75.10 -34.73 34.65
C ASN A 3 74.16 -34.91 35.88
N ALA A 4 72.85 -35.18 35.78
CA ALA A 4 72.10 -35.94 34.79
C ALA A 4 70.62 -35.51 34.68
N ALA A 5 69.99 -35.90 33.56
CA ALA A 5 68.62 -35.63 33.15
C ALA A 5 67.58 -36.57 33.80
N SER A 6 66.35 -36.08 34.00
CA SER A 6 65.15 -36.91 34.07
C SER A 6 64.00 -36.31 33.26
N SER A 7 63.34 -37.16 32.50
CA SER A 7 62.36 -36.85 31.46
C SER A 7 60.99 -36.54 32.06
N ASN A 8 60.39 -35.41 31.66
CA ASN A 8 59.04 -35.03 32.08
C ASN A 8 58.07 -35.19 30.90
N ASN A 9 57.40 -36.34 30.85
CA ASN A 9 56.50 -36.71 29.77
C ASN A 9 55.13 -36.03 29.96
N LYS A 10 54.95 -34.84 29.36
CA LYS A 10 53.66 -34.14 29.25
C LYS A 10 52.70 -34.94 28.36
N ARG A 11 51.79 -35.71 28.97
CA ARG A 11 50.60 -36.23 28.28
C ARG A 11 49.71 -35.06 27.85
N LYS A 12 49.59 -34.86 26.53
CA LYS A 12 48.56 -34.03 25.88
C LYS A 12 47.18 -34.57 26.28
N HIS A 13 46.38 -33.75 26.97
CA HIS A 13 44.97 -34.04 27.16
C HIS A 13 44.24 -33.77 25.85
N ASP A 14 43.80 -34.83 25.19
CA ASP A 14 43.06 -34.77 23.93
C ASP A 14 41.70 -34.09 24.14
N GLY A 15 41.47 -32.99 23.42
CA GLY A 15 40.22 -32.22 23.41
C GLY A 15 39.10 -32.84 22.57
N SER A 16 39.21 -34.12 22.18
CA SER A 16 38.33 -34.76 21.21
C SER A 16 36.96 -35.20 21.78
N ASN A 17 36.83 -35.34 23.11
CA ASN A 17 35.67 -35.99 23.72
C ASN A 17 34.40 -35.12 23.90
N SER A 18 34.48 -33.79 23.73
CA SER A 18 33.29 -32.93 23.77
C SER A 18 32.44 -33.02 22.49
N SER A 19 33.06 -33.41 21.37
CA SER A 19 32.41 -33.55 20.06
C SER A 19 31.45 -34.74 20.00
N HIS A 20 31.80 -35.86 20.64
CA HIS A 20 30.96 -37.06 20.74
C HIS A 20 29.74 -36.86 21.67
N ARG A 21 29.91 -36.15 22.79
CA ARG A 21 28.83 -35.89 23.75
C ARG A 21 27.72 -34.99 23.15
N SER A 22 28.09 -34.03 22.29
CA SER A 22 27.14 -33.14 21.59
C SER A 22 26.49 -33.77 20.35
N LYS A 23 27.18 -34.67 19.62
CA LYS A 23 26.52 -35.51 18.59
C LYS A 23 25.42 -36.37 19.21
N ARG A 24 25.62 -36.85 20.45
CA ARG A 24 24.63 -37.61 21.24
C ARG A 24 23.39 -36.81 21.64
N SER A 25 23.50 -35.52 21.98
CA SER A 25 22.32 -34.72 22.36
C SER A 25 21.41 -34.36 21.18
N LYS A 26 22.00 -34.07 19.99
CA LYS A 26 21.26 -33.89 18.71
C LYS A 26 20.47 -35.14 18.31
N ILE A 27 20.96 -36.29 18.74
CA ILE A 27 20.39 -37.60 18.51
C ILE A 27 19.23 -37.88 19.46
N TRP A 28 19.24 -37.33 20.68
CA TRP A 28 18.32 -37.76 21.74
C TRP A 28 16.92 -37.13 21.66
N ASP A 29 16.83 -35.81 21.42
CA ASP A 29 15.52 -35.12 21.29
C ASP A 29 14.77 -35.54 20.01
N ALA A 30 15.48 -35.82 18.92
CA ALA A 30 14.89 -36.32 17.68
C ALA A 30 14.42 -37.79 17.76
N ARG A 31 14.82 -38.52 18.81
CA ARG A 31 14.53 -39.95 19.04
C ARG A 31 13.57 -40.19 20.21
N LYS A 32 12.98 -39.15 20.80
CA LYS A 32 11.97 -39.33 21.86
C LYS A 32 10.65 -39.79 21.22
N ILE A 33 10.53 -41.10 21.03
CA ILE A 33 9.33 -41.77 20.51
C ILE A 33 8.41 -42.03 21.70
N ILE A 34 7.17 -41.54 21.61
CA ILE A 34 6.14 -41.84 22.59
C ILE A 34 5.64 -43.25 22.26
N SER A 35 5.94 -44.23 23.10
CA SER A 35 5.42 -45.59 22.99
C SER A 35 4.03 -45.67 23.62
N GLN A 36 3.12 -46.43 23.02
CA GLN A 36 1.85 -46.80 23.63
C GLN A 36 1.97 -48.24 24.14
N THR A 37 1.66 -48.48 25.41
CA THR A 37 1.60 -49.84 25.94
C THR A 37 0.29 -50.49 25.51
N SER A 38 0.33 -51.56 24.71
CA SER A 38 -0.87 -52.35 24.43
C SER A 38 -0.58 -53.84 24.26
N ASP A 39 -1.00 -54.63 25.25
CA ASP A 39 -0.89 -56.10 25.35
C ASP A 39 -1.97 -56.88 24.57
N LYS A 40 -2.82 -56.21 23.77
CA LYS A 40 -3.99 -56.84 23.12
C LYS A 40 -3.71 -57.67 21.86
N ALA A 41 -2.45 -57.86 21.48
CA ALA A 41 -2.08 -58.54 20.23
C ALA A 41 -1.78 -60.05 20.37
N LEU A 42 -1.83 -60.57 21.60
CA LEU A 42 -1.65 -61.99 21.90
C LEU A 42 -3.01 -62.60 22.23
N SER A 43 -3.52 -63.47 21.37
CA SER A 43 -4.69 -64.30 21.65
C SER A 43 -4.25 -65.76 21.66
N ASN A 44 -4.40 -66.44 22.80
CA ASN A 44 -4.20 -67.88 22.95
C ASN A 44 -2.80 -68.40 22.55
N GLY A 45 -1.74 -67.62 22.79
CA GLY A 45 -0.36 -68.02 22.48
C GLY A 45 0.04 -67.92 21.00
N GLU A 46 -0.90 -67.63 20.11
CA GLU A 46 -0.63 -67.36 18.70
C GLU A 46 -0.58 -65.84 18.43
N LEU A 47 0.43 -65.41 17.68
CA LEU A 47 0.65 -64.01 17.32
C LEU A 47 -0.09 -63.69 16.01
N ASN A 48 -1.14 -62.88 16.09
CA ASN A 48 -1.77 -62.32 14.89
C ASN A 48 -0.91 -61.15 14.36
N VAL A 49 -0.14 -61.40 13.30
CA VAL A 49 0.80 -60.44 12.71
C VAL A 49 0.10 -59.16 12.23
N ASP A 50 -1.09 -59.27 11.64
CA ASP A 50 -1.82 -58.10 11.12
C ASP A 50 -2.31 -57.19 12.26
N ALA A 51 -2.88 -57.79 13.31
CA ALA A 51 -3.32 -57.05 14.50
C ALA A 51 -2.14 -56.43 15.26
N PHE A 52 -1.01 -57.14 15.34
CA PHE A 52 0.21 -56.66 15.99
C PHE A 52 0.87 -55.50 15.25
N VAL A 53 0.98 -55.58 13.92
CA VAL A 53 1.53 -54.49 13.10
C VAL A 53 0.61 -53.27 13.15
N LYS A 54 -0.72 -53.46 13.11
CA LYS A 54 -1.69 -52.36 13.26
C LYS A 54 -1.61 -51.69 14.63
N ALA A 55 -1.47 -52.45 15.71
CA ALA A 55 -1.29 -51.91 17.05
C ALA A 55 0.00 -51.07 17.18
N ARG A 56 1.07 -51.45 16.47
CA ARG A 56 2.37 -50.74 16.48
C ARG A 56 2.58 -49.79 15.30
N GLU A 57 1.58 -49.58 14.45
CA GLU A 57 1.70 -48.75 13.24
C GLU A 57 2.12 -47.31 13.59
N PHE A 58 1.56 -46.76 14.67
CA PHE A 58 1.91 -45.43 15.16
C PHE A 58 3.38 -45.34 15.58
N GLU A 59 3.90 -46.35 16.29
CA GLU A 59 5.27 -46.40 16.77
C GLU A 59 6.26 -46.56 15.62
N ILE A 60 5.94 -47.42 14.64
CA ILE A 60 6.74 -47.62 13.43
C ILE A 60 6.80 -46.32 12.62
N LYS A 61 5.66 -45.65 12.41
CA LYS A 61 5.63 -44.34 11.73
C LYS A 61 6.39 -43.27 12.51
N ALA A 62 6.24 -43.22 13.84
CA ALA A 62 6.95 -42.28 14.69
C ALA A 62 8.46 -42.51 14.66
N LEU A 63 8.90 -43.77 14.63
CA LEU A 63 10.30 -44.17 14.46
C LEU A 63 10.84 -43.76 13.10
N GLU A 64 10.11 -44.05 12.00
CA GLU A 64 10.48 -43.63 10.66
C GLU A 64 10.62 -42.11 10.55
N ASP A 65 9.67 -41.36 11.12
CA ASP A 65 9.69 -39.90 11.11
C ASP A 65 10.85 -39.36 11.96
N GLY A 66 11.18 -40.00 13.09
CA GLY A 66 12.37 -39.70 13.87
C GLY A 66 13.67 -39.94 13.08
N ILE A 67 13.75 -41.04 12.33
CA ILE A 67 14.88 -41.34 11.43
C ILE A 67 14.97 -40.28 10.32
N LYS A 68 13.86 -39.93 9.67
CA LYS A 68 13.83 -38.89 8.62
C LYS A 68 14.24 -37.52 9.19
N LYS A 69 13.74 -37.13 10.36
CA LYS A 69 14.10 -35.87 11.06
C LYS A 69 15.58 -35.83 11.45
N SER A 70 16.14 -36.92 11.97
CA SER A 70 17.56 -36.99 12.33
C SER A 70 18.49 -36.94 11.12
N LYS A 71 18.15 -37.65 10.03
CA LYS A 71 18.86 -37.55 8.73
C LYS A 71 18.79 -36.12 8.16
N HIS A 72 17.63 -35.47 8.27
CA HIS A 72 17.46 -34.08 7.84
C HIS A 72 18.30 -33.11 8.70
N GLY A 73 18.36 -33.31 10.01
CA GLY A 73 19.18 -32.49 10.92
C GLY A 73 20.69 -32.62 10.71
N LEU A 74 21.15 -33.79 10.22
CA LEU A 74 22.54 -34.04 9.85
C LEU A 74 22.94 -33.42 8.50
N THR A 75 22.00 -33.32 7.55
CA THR A 75 22.26 -32.83 6.19
C THR A 75 22.02 -31.32 6.03
N THR A 76 21.37 -30.68 7.01
CA THR A 76 21.09 -29.24 6.98
C THR A 76 22.11 -28.43 7.77
N ARG A 77 22.62 -27.36 7.16
CA ARG A 77 23.51 -26.40 7.82
C ARG A 77 22.73 -25.52 8.81
N ALA A 78 23.40 -25.01 9.84
CA ALA A 78 22.80 -24.18 10.88
C ALA A 78 22.03 -22.96 10.32
N PHE A 79 22.50 -22.35 9.22
CA PHE A 79 21.80 -21.22 8.61
C PHE A 79 20.64 -21.63 7.68
N GLN A 80 20.60 -22.89 7.25
CA GLN A 80 19.50 -23.45 6.45
C GLN A 80 18.33 -23.90 7.33
N GLU A 81 18.58 -24.19 8.61
CA GLU A 81 17.53 -24.50 9.59
C GLU A 81 16.51 -23.34 9.76
N LEU A 82 16.94 -22.10 9.49
CA LEU A 82 16.06 -20.93 9.56
C LEU A 82 14.98 -20.94 8.47
N PRO A 83 13.75 -20.46 8.76
CA PRO A 83 12.74 -20.20 7.74
C PRO A 83 13.27 -19.32 6.62
N ASN A 84 12.81 -19.54 5.39
CA ASN A 84 13.29 -18.84 4.19
C ASN A 84 13.29 -17.32 4.33
N GLU A 85 12.28 -16.74 4.98
CA GLU A 85 12.16 -15.29 5.21
C GLU A 85 13.25 -14.73 6.16
N LEU A 86 13.76 -15.55 7.09
CA LEU A 86 14.81 -15.18 8.04
C LEU A 86 16.22 -15.48 7.53
N ARG A 87 16.38 -16.32 6.51
CA ARG A 87 17.69 -16.65 5.93
C ARG A 87 18.38 -15.39 5.38
N ARG A 88 19.69 -15.29 5.59
CA ARG A 88 20.52 -14.20 5.07
C ARG A 88 21.69 -14.78 4.30
N ARG A 89 21.90 -14.31 3.06
CA ARG A 89 22.98 -14.80 2.19
C ARG A 89 24.37 -14.65 2.83
N THR A 90 24.59 -13.57 3.58
CA THR A 90 25.86 -13.33 4.28
C THR A 90 26.10 -14.23 5.50
N ALA A 91 25.13 -15.07 5.89
CA ALA A 91 25.27 -15.97 7.02
C ALA A 91 26.33 -17.07 6.79
N SER A 92 26.62 -17.40 5.53
CA SER A 92 27.63 -18.41 5.16
C SER A 92 29.07 -18.03 5.55
N HIS A 93 29.38 -16.73 5.62
CA HIS A 93 30.72 -16.22 5.98
C HIS A 93 30.69 -15.28 7.20
N ASN A 94 29.51 -14.97 7.75
CA ASN A 94 29.35 -14.12 8.92
C ASN A 94 28.33 -14.70 9.88
N VAL A 95 28.83 -15.43 10.88
CA VAL A 95 28.06 -16.07 11.96
C VAL A 95 27.11 -15.09 12.67
N ARG A 96 27.48 -13.81 12.80
CA ARG A 96 26.65 -12.81 13.51
C ARG A 96 25.31 -12.52 12.83
N LYS A 97 25.09 -13.03 11.62
CA LYS A 97 23.83 -12.90 10.86
C LYS A 97 22.81 -13.99 11.16
N ILE A 98 23.13 -14.92 12.06
CA ILE A 98 22.29 -16.02 12.53
C ILE A 98 21.93 -15.76 14.02
N PRO A 99 20.76 -16.22 14.52
CA PRO A 99 20.41 -16.09 15.94
C PRO A 99 21.46 -16.67 16.88
N LYS A 100 21.66 -16.04 18.05
CA LYS A 100 22.71 -16.40 19.04
C LYS A 100 22.75 -17.91 19.36
N ARG A 101 21.57 -18.55 19.49
CA ARG A 101 21.44 -20.00 19.76
C ARG A 101 22.13 -20.88 18.72
N LEU A 102 22.06 -20.49 17.43
CA LEU A 102 22.66 -21.22 16.31
C LEU A 102 24.08 -20.75 15.97
N GLN A 103 24.58 -19.67 16.56
CA GLN A 103 25.91 -19.12 16.24
C GLN A 103 27.04 -20.07 16.60
N ASN A 104 26.94 -20.79 17.72
CA ASN A 104 27.99 -21.76 18.11
C ASN A 104 28.04 -22.97 17.18
N ARG A 105 26.89 -23.37 16.62
CA ARG A 105 26.81 -24.42 15.58
C ARG A 105 27.42 -23.90 14.27
N ALA A 106 26.98 -22.73 13.81
CA ALA A 106 27.48 -22.12 12.58
C ALA A 106 28.98 -21.81 12.61
N LYS A 107 29.55 -21.40 13.76
CA LYS A 107 31.01 -21.22 13.92
C LYS A 107 31.77 -22.52 13.67
N ARG A 108 31.29 -23.63 14.22
CA ARG A 108 31.92 -24.95 14.04
C ARG A 108 31.85 -25.40 12.59
N GLU A 109 30.65 -25.36 12.00
CA GLU A 109 30.45 -25.69 10.58
C GLU A 109 31.33 -24.82 9.67
N MET A 110 31.47 -23.52 9.96
CA MET A 110 32.34 -22.62 9.20
C MET A 110 33.84 -22.95 9.30
N VAL A 111 34.29 -23.48 10.44
CA VAL A 111 35.68 -23.96 10.62
C VAL A 111 35.86 -25.30 9.90
N GLU A 112 34.90 -26.22 10.01
CA GLU A 112 34.89 -27.50 9.28
C GLU A 112 34.93 -27.29 7.76
N ASP A 113 34.19 -26.31 7.25
CA ASP A 113 34.13 -25.93 5.83
C ASP A 113 35.33 -25.06 5.37
N ASN A 114 36.29 -24.74 6.26
CA ASN A 114 37.39 -23.80 5.99
C ASN A 114 36.94 -22.48 5.33
N THR A 115 35.77 -21.95 5.75
CA THR A 115 35.21 -20.75 5.12
C THR A 115 36.09 -19.52 5.34
N PRO A 116 36.32 -18.69 4.30
CA PRO A 116 37.15 -17.49 4.44
C PRO A 116 36.43 -16.44 5.29
N THR A 117 36.84 -16.33 6.56
CA THR A 117 36.32 -15.36 7.53
C THR A 117 37.01 -14.00 7.38
N ILE A 118 36.87 -13.37 6.21
CA ILE A 118 37.49 -12.06 5.97
C ILE A 118 36.66 -10.97 6.66
N SER A 119 37.15 -10.45 7.79
CA SER A 119 36.58 -9.24 8.39
C SER A 119 36.93 -8.00 7.55
N ALA A 120 35.95 -7.13 7.28
CA ALA A 120 36.15 -5.92 6.49
C ALA A 120 37.22 -4.95 7.04
N ARG A 121 37.54 -5.05 8.35
CA ARG A 121 38.62 -4.25 8.99
C ARG A 121 40.02 -4.69 8.56
N ARG A 122 40.19 -5.91 8.05
CA ARG A 122 41.49 -6.43 7.57
C ARG A 122 41.67 -6.27 6.05
N ARG A 123 40.72 -5.66 5.34
CA ARG A 123 40.89 -5.36 3.91
C ARG A 123 41.75 -4.10 3.75
N LYS A 124 42.84 -4.19 3.00
CA LYS A 124 43.58 -3.00 2.53
C LYS A 124 42.58 -2.12 1.73
N PRO A 125 42.46 -0.81 2.00
CA PRO A 125 41.58 0.06 1.23
C PRO A 125 42.00 0.03 -0.23
N SER A 126 41.02 -0.05 -1.15
CA SER A 126 41.26 0.07 -2.59
C SER A 126 42.01 1.39 -2.88
N GLY A 127 42.85 1.43 -3.92
CA GLY A 127 43.66 2.62 -4.25
C GLY A 127 42.83 3.91 -4.33
N HIS A 128 41.64 3.86 -4.94
CA HIS A 128 40.72 4.99 -5.02
C HIS A 128 40.15 5.39 -3.64
N GLN A 129 39.93 4.42 -2.74
CA GLN A 129 39.50 4.70 -1.38
C GLN A 129 40.63 5.30 -0.54
N ARG A 130 41.88 4.90 -0.77
CA ARG A 130 43.06 5.50 -0.16
C ARG A 130 43.16 6.98 -0.54
N LEU A 131 43.08 7.29 -1.84
CA LEU A 131 43.06 8.66 -2.35
C LEU A 131 41.95 9.49 -1.71
N ARG A 132 40.70 8.99 -1.68
CA ARG A 132 39.59 9.71 -1.03
C ARG A 132 39.80 9.97 0.46
N LEU A 133 40.36 9.00 1.20
CA LEU A 133 40.66 9.16 2.62
C LEU A 133 41.77 10.19 2.83
N GLU A 134 42.76 10.22 1.96
CA GLU A 134 43.84 11.20 1.95
C GLU A 134 43.33 12.60 1.62
N THR A 135 42.48 12.75 0.60
CA THR A 135 41.81 14.03 0.28
C THR A 135 40.95 14.50 1.44
N ALA A 136 40.19 13.60 2.07
CA ALA A 136 39.36 13.94 3.22
C ALA A 136 40.19 14.40 4.42
N LYS A 137 41.31 13.71 4.72
CA LYS A 137 42.26 14.15 5.76
C LYS A 137 42.86 15.51 5.42
N ARG A 138 43.25 15.75 4.16
CA ARG A 138 43.79 17.03 3.71
C ARG A 138 42.77 18.16 3.90
N LEU A 139 41.51 17.94 3.53
CA LEU A 139 40.42 18.89 3.72
C LEU A 139 40.08 19.13 5.20
N GLN A 140 40.09 18.09 6.04
CA GLN A 140 39.92 18.24 7.49
C GLN A 140 41.03 19.07 8.11
N ASN A 141 42.29 18.82 7.71
CA ASN A 141 43.44 19.58 8.17
C ASN A 141 43.41 21.04 7.71
N LEU A 142 42.94 21.31 6.48
CA LEU A 142 42.74 22.67 5.99
C LEU A 142 41.63 23.38 6.78
N SER A 143 40.53 22.69 7.08
CA SER A 143 39.44 23.24 7.88
C SER A 143 39.85 23.50 9.34
N SER A 144 40.60 22.59 9.97
CA SER A 144 41.10 22.80 11.34
C SER A 144 42.13 23.91 11.40
N LYS A 145 43.04 24.01 10.41
CA LYS A 145 43.97 25.15 10.29
C LYS A 145 43.25 26.47 10.09
N SER A 146 42.21 26.51 9.25
CA SER A 146 41.41 27.72 9.03
C SER A 146 40.66 28.13 10.30
N LYS A 147 40.06 27.17 11.02
CA LYS A 147 39.43 27.43 12.33
C LYS A 147 40.43 27.92 13.37
N ARG A 148 41.62 27.33 13.47
CA ARG A 148 42.69 27.80 14.35
C ARG A 148 43.12 29.22 14.01
N LYS A 149 43.38 29.54 12.74
CA LYS A 149 43.71 30.91 12.32
C LYS A 149 42.59 31.90 12.64
N CYS A 150 41.34 31.50 12.53
CA CYS A 150 40.20 32.35 12.90
C CYS A 150 40.11 32.55 14.42
N GLN A 151 40.42 31.51 15.20
CA GLN A 151 40.50 31.57 16.65
C GLN A 151 41.68 32.44 17.09
N GLU A 152 42.89 32.19 16.58
CA GLU A 152 44.10 32.99 16.83
C GLU A 152 43.88 34.46 16.46
N LYS A 153 43.13 34.77 15.38
CA LYS A 153 42.72 36.16 15.05
C LYS A 153 41.70 36.75 16.01
N LYS A 154 40.84 35.94 16.64
CA LYS A 154 39.90 36.39 17.68
C LYS A 154 40.64 36.62 19.00
N ASP A 155 41.52 35.69 19.36
CA ASP A 155 42.32 35.74 20.59
C ASP A 155 43.32 36.90 20.52
N ALA A 156 43.99 37.12 19.38
CA ALA A 156 44.87 38.29 19.17
C ALA A 156 44.11 39.64 19.16
N ARG A 157 42.84 39.65 18.71
CA ARG A 157 41.98 40.83 18.86
C ARG A 157 41.62 41.07 20.32
N GLN A 158 41.36 40.01 21.09
CA GLN A 158 41.11 40.11 22.52
C GLN A 158 42.36 40.50 23.33
N GLU A 159 43.55 40.03 22.97
CA GLU A 159 44.81 40.47 23.61
C GLU A 159 45.11 41.94 23.33
N LEU A 160 44.88 42.42 22.10
CA LEU A 160 45.00 43.85 21.77
C LEU A 160 43.95 44.71 22.49
N ASP A 161 42.77 44.15 22.82
CA ASP A 161 41.72 44.83 23.59
C ASP A 161 41.97 44.81 25.12
N ILE A 162 42.93 44.01 25.62
CA ILE A 162 43.28 43.91 27.07
C ILE A 162 44.46 44.81 27.45
N GLU A 163 45.33 45.21 26.51
CA GLU A 163 46.45 46.14 26.77
C GLU A 163 46.06 47.63 26.80
N VAL A 164 44.81 47.99 26.48
CA VAL A 164 44.32 49.39 26.57
C VAL A 164 43.30 49.51 27.71
N THR A 165 43.82 49.67 28.93
CA THR A 165 43.03 50.09 30.09
C THR A 165 42.87 51.62 30.07
N ILE A 166 41.73 52.12 29.58
CA ILE A 166 41.14 53.40 30.03
C ILE A 166 39.62 53.19 30.18
N GLU A 167 39.12 53.70 31.30
CA GLU A 167 37.73 53.73 31.79
C GLU A 167 36.67 54.25 30.79
N PRO A 168 35.38 53.97 31.06
CA PRO A 168 34.34 53.92 30.04
C PRO A 168 33.63 55.27 29.86
N GLU A 169 33.56 55.76 28.61
CA GLU A 169 32.56 56.75 28.21
C GLU A 169 31.79 56.30 26.97
N ALA A 170 30.47 56.37 27.10
CA ALA A 170 29.51 56.03 26.07
C ALA A 170 29.57 57.02 24.88
N ARG A 171 29.53 56.51 23.64
CA ARG A 171 28.82 57.11 22.48
C ARG A 171 28.81 56.21 21.24
N GLN A 172 27.64 55.61 21.01
CA GLN A 172 26.82 55.60 19.79
C GLN A 172 27.45 55.73 18.36
N ILE A 173 27.11 54.72 17.54
CA ILE A 173 26.63 54.71 16.12
C ILE A 173 27.57 54.22 14.99
N ALA A 174 27.11 53.07 14.43
CA ALA A 174 27.08 52.56 13.04
C ALA A 174 28.37 52.35 12.21
N VAL A 175 28.53 51.13 11.65
CA VAL A 175 28.16 50.78 10.25
C VAL A 175 28.43 49.28 9.98
N ASP A 176 27.38 48.62 9.49
CA ASP A 176 27.25 47.40 8.67
C ASP A 176 28.40 46.40 8.48
N SER A 177 28.19 45.18 8.97
CA SER A 177 28.50 43.97 8.20
C SER A 177 27.55 42.81 8.54
N THR A 178 26.74 42.44 7.56
CA THR A 178 25.73 41.38 7.59
C THR A 178 26.35 39.97 7.61
N GLY A 179 26.05 39.21 8.66
CA GLY A 179 26.12 37.75 8.70
C GLY A 179 25.22 37.24 9.83
N PRO A 180 24.26 36.32 9.60
CA PRO A 180 23.33 35.94 10.64
C PRO A 180 23.98 34.92 11.59
N ASP A 181 24.46 35.40 12.75
CA ASP A 181 24.77 34.56 13.90
C ASP A 181 23.45 34.07 14.54
N ILE A 182 23.30 32.75 14.60
CA ILE A 182 22.18 32.09 15.28
C ILE A 182 22.50 32.07 16.78
N CYS A 183 22.18 33.17 17.46
CA CYS A 183 21.92 33.17 18.90
C CYS A 183 20.48 32.69 19.14
N ALA A 184 20.30 31.77 20.10
CA ALA A 184 18.97 31.39 20.56
C ALA A 184 18.31 32.62 21.22
N PRO A 185 17.13 33.07 20.75
CA PRO A 185 16.48 34.22 21.37
C PRO A 185 15.89 33.81 22.73
N ALA A 186 16.22 34.59 23.75
CA ALA A 186 15.44 34.69 24.99
C ALA A 186 14.00 35.11 24.66
N GLY A 187 13.05 34.64 25.48
CA GLY A 187 11.61 34.69 25.24
C GLY A 187 11.06 36.10 25.04
N VAL A 188 10.97 36.50 23.77
CA VAL A 188 10.00 37.50 23.31
C VAL A 188 8.88 36.70 22.66
N ASP A 189 7.64 36.88 23.15
CA ASP A 189 6.44 36.28 22.53
C ASP A 189 6.25 36.87 21.13
N ALA A 190 6.97 36.30 20.16
CA ALA A 190 6.88 36.66 18.77
C ALA A 190 5.43 36.43 18.32
N ARG A 191 4.77 37.50 17.85
CA ARG A 191 3.43 37.42 17.25
C ARG A 191 3.41 36.25 16.26
N LYS A 192 2.49 35.30 16.47
CA LYS A 192 2.36 34.08 15.65
C LYS A 192 2.35 34.46 14.17
N ALA A 193 3.38 34.03 13.42
CA ALA A 193 3.52 34.35 12.00
C ALA A 193 2.26 33.90 11.24
N LYS A 194 1.51 34.86 10.71
CA LYS A 194 0.28 34.62 9.96
C LYS A 194 0.67 34.05 8.60
N VAL A 195 0.46 32.75 8.41
CA VAL A 195 0.75 32.09 7.13
C VAL A 195 -0.23 32.63 6.09
N LYS A 196 0.27 32.98 4.91
CA LYS A 196 -0.57 33.21 3.74
C LYS A 196 -1.24 31.88 3.37
N GLY A 197 -2.47 31.66 3.84
CA GLY A 197 -3.31 30.55 3.40
C GLY A 197 -3.50 30.64 1.88
N SER A 198 -3.53 29.50 1.19
CA SER A 198 -3.67 29.37 -0.27
C SER A 198 -2.41 29.41 -1.14
N LYS A 199 -1.19 29.13 -0.61
CA LYS A 199 -0.02 28.77 -1.44
C LYS A 199 0.32 27.28 -1.31
N LEU A 200 0.69 26.64 -2.42
CA LEU A 200 1.22 25.26 -2.42
C LEU A 200 2.51 25.21 -1.58
N LYS A 201 2.61 24.19 -0.72
CA LYS A 201 3.84 23.98 0.06
C LYS A 201 4.89 23.26 -0.78
N GLU A 202 6.15 23.58 -0.51
CA GLU A 202 7.32 22.89 -1.03
C GLU A 202 7.77 21.77 -0.07
N PRO A 203 8.40 20.71 -0.58
CA PRO A 203 8.92 19.64 0.27
C PRO A 203 10.02 20.17 1.21
N PRO A 204 10.17 19.56 2.41
CA PRO A 204 11.18 19.98 3.37
C PRO A 204 12.58 19.78 2.81
N LEU A 205 13.47 20.74 3.07
CA LEU A 205 14.85 20.69 2.61
C LEU A 205 15.57 19.45 3.15
N PRO A 206 16.00 18.51 2.29
CA PRO A 206 16.68 17.32 2.76
C PRO A 206 18.10 17.66 3.23
N PRO A 207 18.71 16.79 4.06
CA PRO A 207 20.11 16.92 4.44
C PRO A 207 21.01 17.05 3.20
N ALA A 208 22.07 17.85 3.28
CA ALA A 208 22.92 18.21 2.13
C ALA A 208 23.36 17.01 1.28
N LYS A 209 23.72 15.89 1.92
CA LYS A 209 24.12 14.63 1.27
C LYS A 209 23.06 14.04 0.33
N PHE A 210 21.77 14.31 0.59
CA PHE A 210 20.65 13.75 -0.17
C PHE A 210 20.01 14.75 -1.14
N ARG A 211 20.37 16.04 -1.09
CA ARG A 211 19.81 17.08 -1.98
C ARG A 211 19.91 16.72 -3.45
N LYS A 212 21.11 16.36 -3.94
CA LYS A 212 21.34 15.94 -5.33
C LYS A 212 20.52 14.71 -5.75
N ARG A 213 20.09 13.87 -4.80
CA ARG A 213 19.33 12.64 -5.07
C ARG A 213 17.81 12.86 -5.11
N GLN A 214 17.36 14.03 -4.67
CA GLN A 214 15.95 14.41 -4.52
C GLN A 214 15.54 15.56 -5.44
N ILE A 215 16.33 15.86 -6.48
CA ILE A 215 16.07 16.95 -7.42
C ILE A 215 14.70 16.75 -8.10
N HIS A 216 14.48 15.57 -8.69
CA HIS A 216 13.24 15.28 -9.43
C HIS A 216 12.17 14.61 -8.57
N LYS A 217 12.49 14.20 -7.33
CA LYS A 217 11.62 13.35 -6.53
C LYS A 217 11.71 13.62 -5.04
N THR A 218 10.57 13.59 -4.38
CA THR A 218 10.49 13.70 -2.93
C THR A 218 10.59 12.32 -2.29
N TRP A 219 11.38 12.21 -1.22
CA TRP A 219 11.45 10.97 -0.44
C TRP A 219 10.35 10.93 0.62
N LEU A 220 9.66 9.80 0.69
CA LEU A 220 8.81 9.46 1.84
C LEU A 220 9.63 9.47 3.15
N PRO A 221 8.99 9.69 4.31
CA PRO A 221 9.68 9.67 5.60
C PRO A 221 10.40 8.33 5.84
N THR A 222 9.84 7.23 5.34
CA THR A 222 10.41 5.88 5.46
C THR A 222 11.24 5.43 4.24
N HIS A 223 11.60 6.34 3.32
CA HIS A 223 12.25 5.98 2.05
C HIS A 223 13.51 5.10 2.22
N MET A 224 14.32 5.35 3.25
CA MET A 224 15.51 4.52 3.55
C MET A 224 15.18 3.09 4.00
N TYR A 225 13.99 2.85 4.56
CA TYR A 225 13.51 1.52 4.88
C TYR A 225 13.12 0.78 3.61
N HIS A 226 12.29 1.41 2.76
CA HIS A 226 11.76 0.82 1.53
C HIS A 226 12.84 0.62 0.47
N ALA A 227 13.71 1.59 0.22
CA ALA A 227 14.78 1.47 -0.78
C ALA A 227 15.76 0.30 -0.51
N LYS A 228 15.77 -0.25 0.72
CA LYS A 228 16.58 -1.42 1.10
C LYS A 228 15.84 -2.76 0.99
N ARG A 229 14.52 -2.75 0.79
CA ARG A 229 13.64 -3.93 0.93
C ARG A 229 12.59 -4.05 -0.19
N ALA A 230 12.43 -3.03 -1.01
CA ALA A 230 11.46 -2.93 -2.07
C ALA A 230 12.12 -2.39 -3.34
N THR A 231 11.54 -2.76 -4.48
CA THR A 231 11.82 -2.11 -5.76
C THR A 231 11.12 -0.75 -5.74
N MET A 232 11.88 0.31 -5.95
CA MET A 232 11.39 1.70 -5.94
C MET A 232 11.08 2.17 -7.37
N THR A 233 10.31 3.24 -7.49
CA THR A 233 10.15 3.95 -8.77
C THR A 233 11.50 4.43 -9.35
N PRO A 234 11.66 4.45 -10.68
CA PRO A 234 12.85 4.96 -11.32
C PRO A 234 13.16 6.41 -10.90
N PRO A 235 14.44 6.82 -10.75
CA PRO A 235 14.77 8.15 -10.25
C PRO A 235 14.30 9.33 -11.12
N LYS A 236 14.23 9.14 -12.44
CA LYS A 236 13.80 10.17 -13.40
C LYS A 236 12.29 10.18 -13.64
N GLU A 237 11.61 9.09 -13.29
CA GLU A 237 10.16 8.88 -13.49
C GLU A 237 9.49 8.60 -12.14
N PRO A 238 9.41 9.60 -11.24
CA PRO A 238 8.75 9.43 -9.96
C PRO A 238 7.23 9.36 -10.16
N LEU A 239 6.59 8.45 -9.42
CA LEU A 239 5.13 8.39 -9.40
C LEU A 239 4.61 9.50 -8.49
N TRP A 240 3.76 10.38 -9.04
CA TRP A 240 3.17 11.53 -8.34
C TRP A 240 4.20 12.43 -7.64
N ARG A 241 5.39 12.62 -8.24
CA ARG A 241 6.54 13.37 -7.69
C ARG A 241 7.18 12.75 -6.44
N PHE A 242 6.81 11.53 -6.06
CA PHE A 242 7.40 10.78 -4.94
C PHE A 242 8.21 9.57 -5.41
N ALA A 243 9.21 9.21 -4.59
CA ALA A 243 9.92 7.95 -4.73
C ALA A 243 9.18 6.83 -3.96
N LEU A 244 8.27 6.13 -4.64
CA LEU A 244 7.36 5.15 -4.03
C LEU A 244 7.86 3.69 -4.15
N PRO A 245 7.55 2.83 -3.15
CA PRO A 245 7.79 1.39 -3.27
C PRO A 245 6.75 0.74 -4.18
N LEU A 246 7.20 0.07 -5.25
CA LEU A 246 6.33 -0.64 -6.18
C LEU A 246 5.93 -2.02 -5.63
N THR A 247 6.92 -2.82 -5.25
CA THR A 247 6.72 -4.16 -4.67
C THR A 247 7.92 -4.54 -3.79
N PRO A 248 7.75 -5.30 -2.69
CA PRO A 248 8.85 -5.86 -1.92
C PRO A 248 9.75 -6.77 -2.77
N THR A 249 11.02 -6.91 -2.39
CA THR A 249 11.95 -7.82 -3.10
C THR A 249 11.60 -9.30 -2.93
N ILE A 250 10.82 -9.63 -1.90
CA ILE A 250 10.34 -11.00 -1.63
C ILE A 250 9.06 -11.22 -2.43
N LYS A 251 8.97 -12.34 -3.15
CA LYS A 251 7.73 -12.75 -3.82
C LYS A 251 6.63 -12.97 -2.78
N ASN A 252 5.63 -12.10 -2.78
CA ASN A 252 4.62 -12.03 -1.73
C ASN A 252 3.18 -12.14 -2.25
N TYR A 253 2.89 -12.23 -3.55
CA TYR A 253 1.51 -12.26 -4.09
C TYR A 253 0.51 -13.13 -3.29
N ARG A 254 0.79 -14.43 -3.13
CA ARG A 254 -0.05 -15.35 -2.32
C ARG A 254 -0.01 -15.03 -0.82
N SER A 255 1.11 -14.52 -0.32
CA SER A 255 1.23 -14.13 1.08
C SER A 255 0.41 -12.89 1.37
N THR A 256 0.32 -11.92 0.45
CA THR A 256 -0.47 -10.70 0.56
C THR A 256 -1.94 -11.07 0.70
N HIS A 257 -2.46 -11.94 -0.18
CA HIS A 257 -3.82 -12.47 -0.07
C HIS A 257 -4.08 -13.11 1.30
N ARG A 258 -3.23 -14.07 1.73
CA ARG A 258 -3.41 -14.76 3.01
C ARG A 258 -3.35 -13.82 4.22
N VAL A 259 -2.43 -12.86 4.20
CA VAL A 259 -2.24 -11.92 5.31
C VAL A 259 -3.37 -10.89 5.39
N SER A 260 -3.87 -10.42 4.25
CA SER A 260 -4.98 -9.46 4.20
C SER A 260 -6.32 -10.08 4.56
N THR A 261 -6.56 -11.34 4.18
CA THR A 261 -7.89 -11.99 4.31
C THR A 261 -7.99 -12.97 5.48
N GLN A 262 -6.96 -13.77 5.75
CA GLN A 262 -7.06 -14.90 6.69
C GLN A 262 -6.41 -14.59 8.03
N ARG A 263 -5.08 -14.35 8.05
CA ARG A 263 -4.30 -14.24 9.29
C ARG A 263 -3.13 -13.29 9.11
N GLY A 264 -3.07 -12.25 9.93
CA GLY A 264 -1.98 -11.28 9.98
C GLY A 264 -2.40 -9.86 9.63
N ALA A 265 -1.39 -9.03 9.32
CA ALA A 265 -1.57 -7.65 8.89
C ALA A 265 -0.49 -7.23 7.89
N ILE A 266 -0.87 -6.34 6.98
CA ILE A 266 0.01 -5.70 6.02
C ILE A 266 -0.12 -4.18 6.15
N ALA A 267 1.01 -3.48 6.10
CA ALA A 267 1.05 -2.03 6.23
C ALA A 267 1.64 -1.34 4.98
N TRP A 268 1.24 -0.11 4.75
CA TRP A 268 1.76 0.75 3.69
C TRP A 268 2.08 2.15 4.21
N ASP A 269 3.19 2.71 3.72
CA ASP A 269 3.46 4.14 3.89
C ASP A 269 2.64 4.92 2.85
N MET A 270 1.56 5.54 3.33
CA MET A 270 0.65 6.37 2.53
C MET A 270 0.94 7.86 2.69
N SER A 271 2.13 8.25 3.15
CA SER A 271 2.46 9.67 3.37
C SER A 271 2.42 10.51 2.08
N TYR A 272 2.38 9.88 0.90
CA TYR A 272 2.16 10.59 -0.37
C TYR A 272 0.71 11.05 -0.60
N MET A 273 -0.26 10.56 0.19
CA MET A 273 -1.65 11.02 0.14
C MET A 273 -1.72 12.47 0.56
N ALA A 274 -2.34 13.30 -0.28
CA ALA A 274 -2.36 14.72 -0.05
C ALA A 274 -3.42 15.10 0.98
N THR A 275 -3.06 15.96 1.92
CA THR A 275 -3.96 16.44 2.97
C THR A 275 -4.10 17.95 2.87
N LEU A 276 -5.33 18.43 2.86
CA LEU A 276 -5.72 19.84 2.87
C LEU A 276 -6.42 20.16 4.18
N SER A 277 -6.17 21.35 4.73
CA SER A 277 -6.95 21.86 5.85
C SER A 277 -7.83 23.02 5.42
N LEU A 278 -9.10 22.97 5.80
CA LEU A 278 -10.08 24.04 5.68
C LEU A 278 -10.31 24.67 7.05
N GLU A 279 -10.33 25.99 7.11
CA GLU A 279 -10.69 26.73 8.32
C GLU A 279 -11.66 27.88 7.97
N GLY A 280 -12.81 27.94 8.63
CA GLY A 280 -13.88 28.88 8.27
C GLY A 280 -15.09 28.78 9.18
N ARG A 281 -16.16 29.54 8.87
CA ARG A 281 -17.47 29.30 9.51
C ARG A 281 -18.03 27.97 9.01
N GLU A 282 -18.73 27.24 9.86
CA GLU A 282 -19.29 25.93 9.52
C GLU A 282 -20.13 25.98 8.24
N LYS A 283 -21.16 26.84 8.19
CA LYS A 283 -22.03 27.02 7.00
C LYS A 283 -21.25 27.30 5.70
N SER A 284 -20.13 28.03 5.78
CA SER A 284 -19.30 28.34 4.60
C SER A 284 -18.50 27.12 4.13
N ILE A 285 -18.01 26.29 5.06
CA ILE A 285 -17.37 25.02 4.74
C ILE A 285 -18.42 24.03 4.19
N GLU A 286 -19.62 23.97 4.79
CA GLU A 286 -20.72 23.14 4.26
C GLU A 286 -21.07 23.53 2.83
N GLY A 287 -21.22 24.84 2.55
CA GLY A 287 -21.47 25.35 1.20
C GLY A 287 -20.35 24.98 0.20
N LEU A 288 -19.10 25.01 0.64
CA LEU A 288 -17.95 24.58 -0.17
C LEU A 288 -18.01 23.07 -0.45
N LEU A 289 -18.29 22.24 0.55
CA LEU A 289 -18.36 20.79 0.41
C LEU A 289 -19.54 20.36 -0.47
N LYS A 290 -20.71 21.00 -0.31
CA LYS A 290 -21.88 20.79 -1.18
C LYS A 290 -21.57 21.16 -2.63
N ALA A 291 -20.83 22.26 -2.85
CA ALA A 291 -20.42 22.66 -4.19
C ALA A 291 -19.47 21.63 -4.85
N LEU A 292 -18.68 20.89 -4.06
CA LEU A 292 -17.83 19.78 -4.52
C LEU A 292 -18.58 18.44 -4.68
N GLY A 293 -19.90 18.43 -4.52
CA GLY A 293 -20.73 17.23 -4.68
C GLY A 293 -20.84 16.34 -3.44
N VAL A 294 -20.36 16.77 -2.27
CA VAL A 294 -20.55 16.02 -1.02
C VAL A 294 -22.03 16.00 -0.66
N GLY A 295 -22.64 14.81 -0.66
CA GLY A 295 -24.08 14.63 -0.44
C GLY A 295 -24.96 14.86 -1.68
N ALA A 296 -24.37 15.02 -2.88
CA ALA A 296 -25.13 15.07 -4.13
C ALA A 296 -25.63 13.66 -4.53
N GLY A 297 -26.82 13.57 -5.16
CA GLY A 297 -27.41 12.30 -5.63
C GLY A 297 -28.57 11.73 -4.80
N GLY A 298 -29.28 12.58 -4.04
CA GLY A 298 -30.46 12.20 -3.25
C GLY A 298 -30.19 11.81 -1.80
N ASP A 299 -29.00 12.17 -1.28
CA ASP A 299 -28.57 12.01 0.12
C ASP A 299 -29.02 10.69 0.81
N PRO A 300 -28.67 9.50 0.28
CA PRO A 300 -29.12 8.22 0.85
C PRO A 300 -28.62 8.00 2.30
N GLU A 301 -27.51 8.63 2.68
CA GLU A 301 -26.96 8.59 4.05
C GLU A 301 -27.44 9.77 4.93
N GLY A 302 -28.21 10.73 4.39
CA GLY A 302 -28.68 11.91 5.13
C GLY A 302 -27.54 12.75 5.73
N LEU A 303 -26.46 12.95 4.98
CA LEU A 303 -25.19 13.56 5.43
C LEU A 303 -25.38 14.97 5.99
N TRP A 304 -26.26 15.75 5.36
CA TRP A 304 -26.57 17.11 5.78
C TRP A 304 -27.79 17.20 6.71
N SER A 305 -28.39 16.04 7.01
CA SER A 305 -29.55 15.88 7.89
C SER A 305 -29.15 15.28 9.25
N ARG A 306 -30.13 14.88 10.08
CA ARG A 306 -29.86 14.27 11.41
C ARG A 306 -28.89 13.06 11.34
N PRO A 307 -28.97 12.13 10.36
CA PRO A 307 -28.06 10.97 10.31
C PRO A 307 -26.58 11.34 10.18
N GLY A 308 -26.26 12.38 9.41
CA GLY A 308 -24.89 12.88 9.25
C GLY A 308 -24.35 13.72 10.42
N LEU A 309 -25.11 13.87 11.51
CA LEU A 309 -24.67 14.64 12.68
C LEU A 309 -23.38 14.08 13.29
N LYS A 310 -23.17 12.76 13.29
CA LYS A 310 -21.93 12.15 13.81
C LYS A 310 -20.69 12.54 12.99
N TRP A 311 -20.81 12.52 11.66
CA TRP A 311 -19.76 13.00 10.76
C TRP A 311 -19.50 14.49 10.95
N ARG A 312 -20.57 15.30 10.97
CA ARG A 312 -20.42 16.73 11.24
C ARG A 312 -19.79 16.98 12.59
N ARG A 313 -20.14 16.27 13.66
CA ARG A 313 -19.48 16.39 14.98
C ARG A 313 -18.01 15.98 14.99
N GLY A 314 -17.48 15.34 13.95
CA GLY A 314 -16.09 14.90 13.86
C GLY A 314 -15.80 13.53 14.47
N THR A 315 -16.82 12.76 14.85
CA THR A 315 -16.67 11.38 15.37
C THR A 315 -16.59 10.34 14.25
N ARG A 316 -16.95 10.74 13.03
CA ARG A 316 -16.90 9.90 11.83
C ARG A 316 -16.13 10.57 10.70
N ALA A 317 -15.52 9.75 9.86
CA ALA A 317 -14.92 10.14 8.59
C ALA A 317 -15.92 9.85 7.47
N TRP A 318 -16.01 10.76 6.51
CA TRP A 318 -16.75 10.52 5.26
C TRP A 318 -15.77 10.11 4.17
N GLU A 319 -16.14 9.14 3.36
CA GLU A 319 -15.38 8.66 2.21
C GLU A 319 -16.28 8.67 0.98
N GLY A 320 -15.82 9.31 -0.09
CA GLY A 320 -16.59 9.41 -1.31
C GLY A 320 -15.88 10.20 -2.40
N TRP A 321 -16.58 10.41 -3.51
CA TRP A 321 -16.05 11.14 -4.67
C TRP A 321 -16.27 12.65 -4.55
N LEU A 322 -15.27 13.41 -4.97
CA LEU A 322 -15.35 14.86 -5.14
C LEU A 322 -15.46 15.22 -6.62
N TYR A 323 -16.24 16.26 -6.92
CA TYR A 323 -16.56 16.71 -8.26
C TYR A 323 -16.16 18.16 -8.45
N GLU A 324 -16.09 18.57 -9.72
CA GLU A 324 -16.02 19.98 -10.05
C GLU A 324 -17.31 20.72 -9.63
N ARG A 325 -17.20 22.04 -9.44
CA ARG A 325 -18.27 22.88 -8.89
C ARG A 325 -19.59 22.65 -9.64
N GLN A 326 -20.60 22.15 -8.91
CA GLN A 326 -21.97 21.96 -9.41
C GLN A 326 -22.08 21.11 -10.68
N LYS A 327 -21.07 20.29 -10.99
CA LYS A 327 -21.09 19.40 -12.15
C LYS A 327 -21.54 17.98 -11.81
N TYR A 328 -21.92 17.66 -10.57
CA TYR A 328 -22.41 16.32 -10.25
C TYR A 328 -23.60 15.93 -11.14
N PRO A 329 -23.65 14.71 -11.71
CA PRO A 329 -22.75 13.57 -11.51
C PRO A 329 -21.54 13.49 -12.45
N SER A 330 -21.35 14.47 -13.33
CA SER A 330 -20.25 14.56 -14.29
C SER A 330 -18.98 15.21 -13.72
N CYS A 331 -17.85 15.08 -14.43
CA CYS A 331 -16.57 15.68 -14.05
C CYS A 331 -16.08 15.34 -12.62
N GLY A 332 -15.98 14.03 -12.30
CA GLY A 332 -15.38 13.54 -11.05
C GLY A 332 -13.87 13.80 -10.99
N ILE A 333 -13.38 14.34 -9.86
CA ILE A 333 -11.96 14.68 -9.67
C ILE A 333 -11.20 13.47 -9.10
N ALA A 334 -11.57 13.04 -7.90
CA ALA A 334 -10.89 11.96 -7.17
C ALA A 334 -11.73 11.49 -5.97
N PRO A 335 -11.52 10.25 -5.51
CA PRO A 335 -11.99 9.81 -4.21
C PRO A 335 -11.24 10.55 -3.10
N ALA A 336 -11.97 10.96 -2.06
CA ALA A 336 -11.44 11.70 -0.93
C ALA A 336 -12.06 11.24 0.40
N THR A 337 -11.32 11.46 1.48
CA THR A 337 -11.78 11.29 2.85
C THR A 337 -11.87 12.65 3.53
N ILE A 338 -13.00 12.96 4.17
CA ILE A 338 -13.21 14.22 4.87
C ILE A 338 -13.47 13.96 6.36
N VAL A 339 -12.67 14.61 7.20
CA VAL A 339 -12.76 14.50 8.66
C VAL A 339 -12.90 15.90 9.27
N TRP A 340 -13.97 16.09 10.03
CA TRP A 340 -14.18 17.31 10.81
C TRP A 340 -13.38 17.27 12.11
N ARG A 341 -12.91 18.43 12.58
CA ARG A 341 -12.41 18.56 13.96
C ARG A 341 -13.59 18.43 14.92
N ALA A 342 -13.47 17.54 15.89
CA ALA A 342 -14.45 17.43 16.96
C ALA A 342 -14.54 18.70 17.80
N GLU A 343 -15.75 19.02 18.24
CA GLU A 343 -16.02 20.15 19.11
C GLU A 343 -15.83 19.71 20.56
N GLU A 344 -15.29 20.60 21.40
CA GLU A 344 -15.37 20.39 22.84
C GLU A 344 -16.86 20.44 23.19
N THR A 345 -17.38 19.37 23.80
CA THR A 345 -18.66 19.42 24.50
C THR A 345 -18.52 20.49 25.57
N ALA A 346 -18.97 21.71 25.26
CA ALA A 346 -19.18 22.71 26.29
C ALA A 346 -20.11 22.07 27.31
N SER A 347 -19.63 21.90 28.54
CA SER A 347 -20.50 21.70 29.69
C SER A 347 -21.61 22.73 29.58
N ALA A 348 -22.85 22.26 29.68
CA ALA A 348 -24.03 23.11 29.72
C ALA A 348 -24.03 23.90 31.03
N GLU A 349 -23.12 24.86 31.17
CA GLU A 349 -23.24 25.88 32.20
C GLU A 349 -24.30 26.88 31.70
N VAL A 350 -25.39 26.91 32.47
CA VAL A 350 -26.47 27.87 32.34
C VAL A 350 -25.87 29.28 32.24
N PRO A 351 -26.16 30.06 31.18
CA PRO A 351 -25.62 31.40 31.06
C PRO A 351 -26.36 32.30 32.05
N THR A 352 -25.72 32.61 33.18
CA THR A 352 -26.09 33.79 33.96
C THR A 352 -25.47 35.02 33.31
N ASP A 353 -26.28 36.06 33.24
CA ASP A 353 -26.17 37.20 32.33
C ASP A 353 -25.00 38.15 32.58
N THR A 354 -24.83 39.04 31.59
CA THR A 354 -24.18 40.37 31.61
C THR A 354 -22.69 40.45 31.26
N THR A 355 -22.36 40.43 29.97
CA THR A 355 -21.47 41.43 29.34
C THR A 355 -21.60 41.40 27.81
N ASN A 356 -21.82 42.57 27.21
CA ASN A 356 -22.03 42.80 25.77
C ASN A 356 -20.72 42.67 24.95
N ALA A 357 -20.01 41.54 25.06
CA ALA A 357 -18.95 41.20 24.12
C ALA A 357 -19.57 40.47 22.92
N LYS A 358 -19.51 41.05 21.72
CA LYS A 358 -19.94 40.40 20.46
C LYS A 358 -19.40 38.96 20.41
N ARG A 359 -20.24 37.96 20.70
CA ARG A 359 -19.87 36.53 20.73
C ARG A 359 -19.29 36.16 19.36
N LYS A 360 -17.96 35.99 19.29
CA LYS A 360 -17.27 35.60 18.05
C LYS A 360 -17.72 34.17 17.72
N ILE A 361 -18.51 34.03 16.65
CA ILE A 361 -18.94 32.73 16.14
C ILE A 361 -17.69 31.85 15.90
N PRO A 362 -17.64 30.62 16.46
CA PRO A 362 -16.45 29.78 16.40
C PRO A 362 -16.09 29.39 14.96
N ARG A 363 -14.79 29.40 14.65
CA ARG A 363 -14.26 28.89 13.37
C ARG A 363 -13.99 27.41 13.49
N ARG A 364 -14.46 26.66 12.50
CA ARG A 364 -14.37 25.21 12.42
C ARG A 364 -13.25 24.79 11.49
N LYS A 365 -12.67 23.62 11.74
CA LYS A 365 -11.61 23.03 10.90
C LYS A 365 -12.04 21.69 10.34
N ALA A 366 -11.68 21.42 9.09
CA ALA A 366 -11.85 20.13 8.44
C ALA A 366 -10.57 19.74 7.69
N LEU A 367 -10.32 18.44 7.56
CA LEU A 367 -9.27 17.88 6.73
C LEU A 367 -9.89 17.18 5.53
N ILE A 368 -9.35 17.44 4.34
CA ILE A 368 -9.66 16.70 3.12
C ILE A 368 -8.41 15.93 2.73
N ARG A 369 -8.52 14.61 2.62
CA ARG A 369 -7.46 13.71 2.15
C ARG A 369 -7.82 13.21 0.77
N VAL A 370 -6.90 13.35 -0.18
CA VAL A 370 -7.11 12.96 -1.58
C VAL A 370 -5.86 12.28 -2.13
N HIS A 371 -6.08 11.40 -3.11
CA HIS A 371 -4.98 10.81 -3.87
C HIS A 371 -4.18 11.90 -4.63
N PRO A 372 -2.83 11.84 -4.67
CA PRO A 372 -2.02 12.92 -5.25
C PRO A 372 -2.23 13.16 -6.76
N ALA A 373 -2.73 12.16 -7.50
CA ALA A 373 -3.05 12.32 -8.93
C ALA A 373 -4.12 13.42 -9.16
N GLY A 374 -5.21 13.39 -8.40
CA GLY A 374 -6.28 14.40 -8.49
C GLY A 374 -6.07 15.63 -7.59
N PHE A 375 -4.95 15.72 -6.88
CA PHE A 375 -4.70 16.78 -5.90
C PHE A 375 -4.65 18.17 -6.52
N LEU A 376 -3.97 18.33 -7.66
CA LEU A 376 -3.77 19.66 -8.25
C LEU A 376 -5.10 20.26 -8.72
N GLN A 377 -5.91 19.46 -9.43
CA GLN A 377 -7.25 19.85 -9.85
C GLN A 377 -8.14 20.18 -8.65
N LEU A 378 -8.13 19.36 -7.59
CA LEU A 378 -8.88 19.65 -6.37
C LEU A 378 -8.40 20.95 -5.70
N TRP A 379 -7.08 21.17 -5.61
CA TRP A 379 -6.51 22.36 -5.00
C TRP A 379 -6.98 23.65 -5.68
N GLU A 380 -6.94 23.70 -7.01
CA GLU A 380 -7.40 24.84 -7.80
C GLU A 380 -8.89 25.13 -7.55
N GLN A 381 -9.72 24.09 -7.55
CA GLN A 381 -11.16 24.21 -7.29
C GLN A 381 -11.45 24.66 -5.86
N VAL A 382 -10.80 24.05 -4.85
CA VAL A 382 -11.00 24.39 -3.43
C VAL A 382 -10.53 25.81 -3.12
N VAL A 383 -9.40 26.26 -3.68
CA VAL A 383 -8.92 27.63 -3.50
C VAL A 383 -9.87 28.64 -4.17
N ARG A 384 -10.41 28.33 -5.35
CA ARG A 384 -11.41 29.16 -6.03
C ARG A 384 -12.70 29.24 -5.22
N LEU A 385 -13.25 28.11 -4.79
CA LEU A 385 -14.46 28.03 -3.99
C LEU A 385 -14.31 28.70 -2.63
N GLY A 386 -13.16 28.54 -1.96
CA GLY A 386 -12.88 29.16 -0.67
C GLY A 386 -12.94 30.69 -0.70
N LYS A 387 -12.57 31.31 -1.83
CA LYS A 387 -12.69 32.76 -2.06
C LYS A 387 -14.13 33.21 -2.37
N ILE A 388 -14.92 32.35 -3.02
CA ILE A 388 -16.30 32.65 -3.42
C ILE A 388 -17.24 32.62 -2.21
N GLN A 389 -17.01 31.71 -1.26
CA GLN A 389 -17.83 31.61 -0.05
C GLN A 389 -17.71 32.87 0.80
N LYS A 390 -18.82 33.37 1.33
CA LYS A 390 -18.88 34.51 2.26
C LYS A 390 -19.39 34.05 3.62
N PRO A 391 -18.62 34.20 4.71
CA PRO A 391 -17.20 34.59 4.77
C PRO A 391 -16.26 33.55 4.16
N SER A 392 -15.09 34.03 3.72
CA SER A 392 -14.09 33.20 3.02
C SER A 392 -13.55 32.07 3.88
N VAL A 393 -13.36 30.90 3.26
CA VAL A 393 -12.72 29.73 3.87
C VAL A 393 -11.23 29.77 3.58
N THR A 394 -10.40 29.70 4.63
CA THR A 394 -8.94 29.63 4.49
C THR A 394 -8.51 28.19 4.22
N VAL A 395 -7.63 28.01 3.23
CA VAL A 395 -7.17 26.70 2.76
C VAL A 395 -5.66 26.58 2.98
N GLU A 396 -5.21 25.48 3.60
CA GLU A 396 -3.80 25.18 3.84
C GLU A 396 -3.40 23.82 3.24
N ASP A 397 -2.27 23.78 2.51
CA ASP A 397 -1.65 22.54 2.05
C ASP A 397 -0.85 21.89 3.20
N LEU A 398 -1.13 20.62 3.52
CA LEU A 398 -0.47 19.86 4.59
C LEU A 398 0.29 18.63 4.08
N ARG A 399 0.54 18.50 2.77
CA ARG A 399 1.20 17.33 2.14
C ARG A 399 2.51 16.91 2.79
N PHE A 400 3.31 17.85 3.29
CA PHE A 400 4.62 17.56 3.89
C PHE A 400 4.65 17.77 5.42
N GLU A 401 3.49 18.03 6.03
CA GLU A 401 3.36 18.17 7.49
C GLU A 401 2.68 16.97 8.13
N VAL A 402 1.68 16.38 7.46
CA VAL A 402 0.94 15.21 7.93
C VAL A 402 1.30 14.03 7.03
N GLY A 403 1.83 12.96 7.63
CA GLY A 403 2.04 11.68 6.97
C GLY A 403 0.96 10.68 7.39
N SER A 404 0.93 9.53 6.70
CA SER A 404 -0.04 8.49 7.02
C SER A 404 0.46 7.08 6.78
N ILE A 405 -0.08 6.15 7.57
CA ILE A 405 0.19 4.71 7.47
C ILE A 405 -1.16 4.00 7.36
N ASP A 406 -1.31 3.18 6.33
CA ASP A 406 -2.46 2.27 6.21
C ASP A 406 -2.06 0.90 6.74
N ILE A 407 -2.94 0.24 7.49
CA ILE A 407 -2.76 -1.16 7.90
C ILE A 407 -4.05 -1.92 7.59
N THR A 408 -3.96 -3.01 6.83
CA THR A 408 -5.09 -3.89 6.53
C THR A 408 -4.87 -5.29 7.07
N GLY A 409 -5.97 -5.99 7.31
CA GLY A 409 -5.99 -7.37 7.75
C GLY A 409 -6.61 -7.55 9.15
N PRO A 410 -6.92 -8.80 9.53
CA PRO A 410 -7.60 -9.11 10.78
C PRO A 410 -6.81 -8.69 12.02
N ASN A 411 -5.47 -8.83 12.01
CA ASN A 411 -4.62 -8.47 13.15
C ASN A 411 -4.09 -7.02 13.10
N ALA A 412 -4.68 -6.16 12.25
CA ALA A 412 -4.26 -4.77 12.13
C ALA A 412 -4.50 -3.99 13.43
N SER A 413 -5.66 -4.20 14.07
CA SER A 413 -6.02 -3.55 15.34
C SER A 413 -5.08 -3.94 16.48
N GLU A 414 -4.73 -5.22 16.59
CA GLU A 414 -3.78 -5.75 17.57
C GLU A 414 -2.41 -5.05 17.46
N ALA A 415 -1.86 -5.01 16.25
CA ALA A 415 -0.56 -4.38 16.00
C ALA A 415 -0.59 -2.88 16.31
N MET A 416 -1.66 -2.19 15.92
CA MET A 416 -1.82 -0.77 16.15
C MET A 416 -1.94 -0.42 17.64
N ALA A 417 -2.78 -1.15 18.38
CA ALA A 417 -3.02 -0.95 19.80
C ALA A 417 -1.75 -1.16 20.66
N ALA A 418 -0.91 -2.13 20.27
CA ALA A 418 0.36 -2.40 20.95
C ALA A 418 1.39 -1.27 20.83
N ILE A 419 1.37 -0.58 19.69
CA ILE A 419 2.41 0.37 19.30
C ILE A 419 2.04 1.78 19.70
N LEU A 420 0.82 2.20 19.38
CA LEU A 420 0.30 3.52 19.70
C LEU A 420 -0.34 3.44 21.07
N ARG A 421 0.34 4.00 22.09
CA ARG A 421 -0.19 4.06 23.44
C ARG A 421 -0.60 5.48 23.77
N PRO A 422 -1.88 5.73 24.11
CA PRO A 422 -2.31 7.02 24.60
C PRO A 422 -1.48 7.41 25.83
N VAL A 423 -1.02 8.65 25.87
CA VAL A 423 -0.51 9.29 27.08
C VAL A 423 -1.73 9.69 27.90
N VAL A 424 -1.75 9.42 29.19
CA VAL A 424 -2.74 9.98 30.13
C VAL A 424 -2.09 11.22 30.73
N ALA A 425 -2.76 12.38 30.65
CA ALA A 425 -2.29 13.59 31.32
C ALA A 425 -2.94 13.67 32.70
N ASP A 426 -2.16 13.95 33.75
CA ASP A 426 -2.62 13.99 35.15
C ASP A 426 -3.48 15.23 35.49
N ALA A 427 -4.05 15.92 34.50
CA ALA A 427 -4.85 17.13 34.70
C ALA A 427 -6.36 16.84 34.59
N GLU A 428 -7.18 17.71 35.18
CA GLU A 428 -8.64 17.67 35.47
C GLU A 428 -9.62 17.22 34.35
N GLY A 429 -9.14 16.80 33.17
CA GLY A 429 -9.90 16.17 32.08
C GLY A 429 -9.81 14.63 32.03
N GLY A 430 -9.55 13.98 33.17
CA GLY A 430 -9.23 12.54 33.27
C GLY A 430 -10.27 11.58 32.68
N ASP A 431 -11.57 11.89 32.78
CA ASP A 431 -12.64 10.96 32.38
C ASP A 431 -12.65 10.67 30.87
N VAL A 432 -12.48 11.70 30.03
CA VAL A 432 -12.50 11.57 28.56
C VAL A 432 -11.33 10.71 28.08
N GLN A 433 -10.15 10.99 28.61
CA GLN A 433 -8.91 10.32 28.22
C GLN A 433 -8.87 8.88 28.73
N GLN A 434 -9.45 8.61 29.90
CA GLN A 434 -9.60 7.27 30.43
C GLN A 434 -10.57 6.42 29.60
N VAL A 435 -11.69 6.99 29.13
CA VAL A 435 -12.61 6.30 28.20
C VAL A 435 -11.87 5.93 26.91
N VAL A 436 -11.07 6.85 26.34
CA VAL A 436 -10.26 6.57 25.15
C VAL A 436 -9.28 5.42 25.40
N VAL A 437 -8.57 5.43 26.53
CA VAL A 437 -7.64 4.35 26.90
C VAL A 437 -8.34 3.00 27.02
N ASN A 438 -9.48 2.95 27.71
CA ASN A 438 -10.26 1.73 27.92
C ASN A 438 -10.76 1.16 26.58
N VAL A 439 -11.36 2.00 25.75
CA VAL A 439 -11.83 1.62 24.40
C VAL A 439 -10.64 1.16 23.55
N TRP A 440 -9.52 1.86 23.61
CA TRP A 440 -8.32 1.53 22.85
C TRP A 440 -7.73 0.16 23.21
N SER A 441 -7.74 -0.22 24.49
CA SER A 441 -7.32 -1.56 24.91
C SER A 441 -8.25 -2.65 24.39
N MET A 442 -9.57 -2.42 24.38
CA MET A 442 -10.57 -3.40 23.92
C MET A 442 -10.52 -3.62 22.40
N ILE A 443 -10.21 -2.58 21.61
CA ILE A 443 -10.14 -2.66 20.14
C ILE A 443 -9.09 -3.67 19.64
N ALA A 444 -8.05 -3.96 20.43
CA ALA A 444 -7.03 -4.95 20.06
C ALA A 444 -7.61 -6.34 19.76
N ALA A 445 -8.77 -6.69 20.35
CA ALA A 445 -9.44 -7.97 20.16
C ALA A 445 -10.25 -8.06 18.84
N TYR A 446 -10.57 -6.93 18.20
CA TYR A 446 -11.52 -6.88 17.09
C TYR A 446 -10.85 -6.45 15.76
N PRO A 447 -11.17 -7.10 14.62
CA PRO A 447 -10.66 -6.68 13.33
C PRO A 447 -11.26 -5.33 12.90
N PRO A 448 -10.57 -4.54 12.05
CA PRO A 448 -11.07 -3.24 11.60
C PRO A 448 -12.42 -3.30 10.88
N SER A 449 -12.77 -4.44 10.26
CA SER A 449 -14.06 -4.63 9.59
C SER A 449 -15.26 -4.71 10.54
N ALA A 450 -15.04 -5.11 11.80
CA ALA A 450 -16.08 -5.21 12.83
C ALA A 450 -16.43 -3.85 13.46
N LEU A 451 -15.56 -2.85 13.31
CA LEU A 451 -15.76 -1.53 13.90
C LEU A 451 -16.80 -0.71 13.11
N PRO A 452 -17.43 0.30 13.75
CA PRO A 452 -18.36 1.18 13.06
C PRO A 452 -17.70 1.87 11.85
N LYS A 453 -18.43 1.93 10.72
CA LYS A 453 -17.94 2.54 9.46
C LYS A 453 -17.47 3.97 9.73
N GLY A 454 -16.25 4.29 9.33
CA GLY A 454 -15.69 5.63 9.45
C GLY A 454 -15.42 6.08 10.89
N ALA A 455 -15.39 5.19 11.90
CA ALA A 455 -15.08 5.58 13.28
C ALA A 455 -13.74 6.33 13.36
N VAL A 456 -13.77 7.55 13.93
CA VAL A 456 -12.59 8.40 14.12
C VAL A 456 -12.16 8.35 15.58
N MET A 457 -10.86 8.27 15.83
CA MET A 457 -10.29 8.38 17.17
C MET A 457 -9.08 9.30 17.14
N ALA A 458 -8.96 10.16 18.14
CA ALA A 458 -7.83 11.07 18.27
C ALA A 458 -7.32 11.06 19.70
N PHE A 459 -6.00 10.96 19.84
CA PHE A 459 -5.33 11.04 21.14
C PHE A 459 -3.84 11.37 20.95
N GLU A 460 -3.19 11.73 22.04
CA GLU A 460 -1.74 11.92 22.07
C GLU A 460 -1.06 10.60 22.42
N ALA A 461 -0.15 10.14 21.55
CA ALA A 461 0.56 8.88 21.72
C ALA A 461 1.99 9.11 22.23
N SER A 462 2.48 8.19 23.05
CA SER A 462 3.88 8.13 23.47
C SER A 462 4.80 7.68 22.32
N ASP A 463 6.08 8.05 22.36
CA ASP A 463 7.06 7.61 21.33
C ASP A 463 7.19 6.07 21.34
N PRO A 464 6.81 5.38 20.25
CA PRO A 464 6.79 3.92 20.20
C PRO A 464 8.19 3.31 20.27
N ARG A 465 9.25 4.11 20.09
CA ARG A 465 10.64 3.64 20.21
C ARG A 465 11.04 3.37 21.65
N LEU A 466 10.38 3.97 22.64
CA LEU A 466 10.67 3.72 24.07
C LEU A 466 10.41 2.24 24.38
N LYS A 467 9.30 1.68 23.90
CA LYS A 467 8.92 0.28 24.17
C LYS A 467 9.29 -0.69 23.04
N TYR A 468 10.44 -0.47 22.40
CA TYR A 468 10.97 -1.34 21.35
C TYR A 468 12.06 -2.29 21.89
N PRO A 469 12.04 -3.61 21.59
CA PRO A 469 11.12 -4.28 20.67
C PRO A 469 9.71 -4.43 21.29
N PRO A 470 8.65 -4.25 20.49
CA PRO A 470 7.29 -4.39 20.99
C PRO A 470 7.00 -5.85 21.35
N ARG A 471 6.17 -6.03 22.38
CA ARG A 471 5.71 -7.36 22.85
C ARG A 471 4.31 -7.61 22.31
N THR A 472 4.00 -8.87 21.98
CA THR A 472 2.67 -9.29 21.56
C THR A 472 1.66 -8.99 22.66
N LEU A 473 0.54 -8.38 22.29
CA LEU A 473 -0.61 -8.24 23.18
C LEU A 473 -1.40 -9.54 23.15
N THR A 474 -1.77 -10.03 24.34
CA THR A 474 -2.81 -11.03 24.50
C THR A 474 -4.12 -10.28 24.72
N PRO A 475 -5.01 -10.16 23.71
CA PRO A 475 -6.30 -9.51 23.91
C PRO A 475 -7.08 -10.27 24.98
N ASP A 476 -7.63 -9.56 25.95
CA ASP A 476 -8.51 -10.14 26.94
C ASP A 476 -9.84 -10.48 26.27
N GLN A 477 -10.18 -11.77 26.19
CA GLN A 477 -11.41 -12.28 25.59
C GLN A 477 -12.35 -12.88 26.65
N SER A 478 -12.12 -12.57 27.92
CA SER A 478 -12.87 -13.15 29.04
C SER A 478 -14.37 -12.82 29.02
N ASP A 479 -14.75 -11.61 28.59
CA ASP A 479 -16.16 -11.21 28.45
C ASP A 479 -16.50 -10.71 27.02
N PRO A 480 -17.01 -11.58 26.13
CA PRO A 480 -17.43 -11.16 24.79
C PRO A 480 -18.64 -10.21 24.81
N GLY A 481 -19.44 -10.21 25.89
CA GLY A 481 -20.63 -9.37 26.02
C GLY A 481 -20.28 -7.89 26.09
N GLN A 482 -19.29 -7.53 26.91
CA GLN A 482 -18.83 -6.15 27.07
C GLN A 482 -18.35 -5.53 25.75
N GLY A 483 -17.61 -6.30 24.93
CA GLY A 483 -17.11 -5.80 23.66
C GLY A 483 -18.20 -5.68 22.58
N ILE A 484 -19.20 -6.57 22.56
CA ILE A 484 -20.39 -6.41 21.70
C ILE A 484 -21.16 -5.15 22.08
N GLN A 485 -21.35 -4.91 23.38
CA GLN A 485 -21.99 -3.71 23.89
C GLN A 485 -21.23 -2.44 23.49
N MET A 486 -19.90 -2.45 23.54
CA MET A 486 -19.04 -1.35 23.06
C MET A 486 -19.21 -1.10 21.55
N LEU A 487 -19.30 -2.15 20.73
CA LEU A 487 -19.48 -2.01 19.29
C LEU A 487 -20.87 -1.45 18.93
N ALA A 488 -21.90 -1.85 19.67
CA ALA A 488 -23.26 -1.32 19.51
C ALA A 488 -23.35 0.14 19.98
N ASN A 489 -22.83 0.41 21.18
CA ASN A 489 -22.83 1.73 21.82
C ASN A 489 -21.41 2.30 21.81
N TRP A 490 -20.96 2.78 20.66
CA TRP A 490 -19.60 3.32 20.48
C TRP A 490 -19.35 4.52 21.43
N PRO A 491 -18.59 4.37 22.54
CA PRO A 491 -18.56 5.36 23.61
C PRO A 491 -17.95 6.70 23.17
N LEU A 492 -17.03 6.65 22.20
CA LEU A 492 -16.35 7.81 21.67
C LEU A 492 -17.27 8.73 20.83
N ASP A 493 -18.51 8.31 20.54
CA ASP A 493 -19.50 9.20 19.93
C ASP A 493 -19.97 10.31 20.87
N ALA A 494 -19.96 10.06 22.18
CA ALA A 494 -20.38 11.02 23.20
C ALA A 494 -19.21 11.88 23.72
N VAL A 495 -18.00 11.31 23.71
CA VAL A 495 -16.83 11.80 24.46
C VAL A 495 -15.74 12.37 23.54
N ALA A 496 -16.04 12.66 22.26
CA ALA A 496 -15.01 13.05 21.31
C ALA A 496 -14.40 14.43 21.60
N GLY A 497 -13.14 14.43 22.04
CA GLY A 497 -12.33 15.64 22.21
C GLY A 497 -11.70 16.14 20.90
N PRO A 498 -11.31 17.44 20.83
CA PRO A 498 -10.70 18.01 19.64
C PRO A 498 -9.33 17.43 19.35
N ALA A 499 -9.16 16.82 18.18
CA ALA A 499 -7.88 16.27 17.75
C ALA A 499 -6.78 17.35 17.66
N THR A 500 -5.72 17.21 18.46
CA THR A 500 -4.58 18.15 18.50
C THR A 500 -3.77 18.17 17.21
N LEU A 501 -3.92 17.16 16.35
CA LEU A 501 -3.31 17.09 15.01
C LEU A 501 -3.73 18.26 14.09
N PHE A 502 -4.94 18.82 14.28
CA PHE A 502 -5.42 19.96 13.51
C PHE A 502 -4.64 21.26 13.84
N ASP A 503 -4.03 21.34 15.02
CA ASP A 503 -3.23 22.50 15.39
C ASP A 503 -1.79 22.41 14.86
N ARG A 504 -1.33 23.54 14.30
CA ARG A 504 -0.01 23.62 13.68
C ARG A 504 1.11 23.59 14.71
N ASN A 505 0.93 24.25 15.86
CA ASN A 505 1.96 24.33 16.88
C ASN A 505 2.19 22.96 17.51
N SER A 506 1.12 22.20 17.78
CA SER A 506 1.22 20.83 18.26
C SER A 506 1.97 19.91 17.29
N ARG A 507 1.68 19.98 15.97
CA ARG A 507 2.42 19.22 14.95
C ARG A 507 3.92 19.55 14.92
N LEU A 508 4.25 20.84 14.98
CA LEU A 508 5.63 21.31 14.96
C LEU A 508 6.37 20.98 16.27
N LYS A 509 5.70 21.11 17.41
CA LYS A 509 6.23 20.73 18.73
C LYS A 509 6.62 19.26 18.71
N ALA A 510 5.70 18.36 18.38
CA ALA A 510 5.96 16.92 18.27
C ALA A 510 7.13 16.61 17.31
N SER A 511 7.19 17.28 16.17
CA SER A 511 8.25 17.08 15.17
C SER A 511 9.64 17.58 15.62
N ARG A 512 9.71 18.56 16.52
CA ARG A 512 10.95 19.17 17.04
C ARG A 512 11.44 18.48 18.31
N SER A 513 10.53 18.01 19.16
CA SER A 513 10.86 17.33 20.42
C SER A 513 11.28 15.87 20.26
N LEU A 514 11.19 15.28 19.07
CA LEU A 514 11.64 13.89 18.81
C LEU A 514 13.12 13.67 19.16
N PRO A 515 13.44 12.78 20.11
CA PRO A 515 14.83 12.51 20.48
C PRO A 515 15.55 11.70 19.40
N SER A 516 16.88 11.85 19.37
CA SER A 516 17.73 11.07 18.48
C SER A 516 17.72 9.58 18.85
N GLN A 517 17.90 8.71 17.85
CA GLN A 517 17.96 7.25 18.09
C GLN A 517 19.09 6.86 19.07
N LYS A 518 20.21 7.60 19.06
CA LYS A 518 21.33 7.37 19.98
C LYS A 518 20.91 7.65 21.43
N SER A 519 20.15 8.72 21.68
CA SER A 519 19.64 9.06 23.01
C SER A 519 18.73 7.97 23.56
N ILE A 520 17.78 7.49 22.76
CA ILE A 520 16.88 6.39 23.16
C ILE A 520 17.67 5.10 23.44
N ASN A 521 18.63 4.75 22.58
CA ASN A 521 19.45 3.56 22.80
C ASN A 521 20.29 3.66 24.08
N ARG A 522 20.74 4.85 24.46
CA ARG A 522 21.43 5.08 25.74
C ARG A 522 20.49 4.83 26.92
N ARG A 523 19.27 5.35 26.88
CA ARG A 523 18.24 5.09 27.91
C ARG A 523 17.93 3.60 28.03
N LYS A 524 17.81 2.89 26.91
CA LYS A 524 17.60 1.43 26.92
C LYS A 524 18.77 0.64 27.49
N ALA A 525 19.99 1.12 27.30
CA ALA A 525 21.18 0.47 27.87
C ALA A 525 21.29 0.68 29.39
N LEU A 526 20.64 1.71 29.92
CA LEU A 526 20.57 1.99 31.37
C LEU A 526 19.40 1.26 32.05
N ALA A 527 18.38 0.84 31.30
CA ALA A 527 17.27 0.06 31.83
C ALA A 527 17.69 -1.39 32.14
N LEU A 528 17.01 -2.02 33.10
CA LEU A 528 17.25 -3.41 33.46
C LEU A 528 16.95 -4.35 32.28
N PRO A 529 17.63 -5.51 32.17
CA PRO A 529 17.39 -6.46 31.09
C PRO A 529 15.93 -6.93 31.05
N GLY A 530 15.21 -6.53 30.00
CA GLY A 530 13.80 -6.87 29.81
C GLY A 530 12.90 -5.65 29.96
N ASP A 531 13.28 -4.68 30.80
CA ASP A 531 12.46 -3.51 31.08
C ASP A 531 12.58 -2.43 30.00
N PHE A 532 11.54 -1.60 29.92
CA PHE A 532 11.51 -0.46 29.03
C PHE A 532 11.88 0.81 29.79
N PRO A 533 12.56 1.78 29.14
CA PRO A 533 12.83 3.06 29.76
C PRO A 533 11.52 3.77 30.12
N GLU A 534 11.46 4.33 31.33
CA GLU A 534 10.32 5.10 31.80
C GLU A 534 10.12 6.38 30.97
N PRO A 535 8.86 6.74 30.65
CA PRO A 535 8.53 8.02 30.03
C PRO A 535 8.97 9.20 30.90
N ARG A 536 9.43 10.28 30.28
CA ARG A 536 9.77 11.54 30.97
C ARG A 536 8.84 12.66 30.48
N SER A 537 8.65 13.70 31.27
CA SER A 537 7.92 14.92 30.85
C SER A 537 8.54 15.63 29.63
N SER A 538 9.84 15.41 29.38
CA SER A 538 10.54 15.90 28.18
C SER A 538 10.30 15.07 26.92
N ASP A 539 9.69 13.88 27.03
CA ASP A 539 9.40 13.04 25.88
C ASP A 539 8.25 13.63 25.03
N PRO A 540 8.30 13.46 23.70
CA PRO A 540 7.31 14.03 22.81
C PRO A 540 5.96 13.32 22.92
N SER A 541 4.90 14.08 23.18
CA SER A 541 3.52 13.67 22.90
C SER A 541 3.25 13.79 21.39
N ILE A 542 2.96 12.67 20.73
CA ILE A 542 2.71 12.61 19.28
C ILE A 542 1.20 12.71 19.04
N PRO A 543 0.68 13.77 18.40
CA PRO A 543 -0.74 13.84 18.07
C PRO A 543 -1.08 12.81 16.99
N VAL A 544 -2.04 11.92 17.27
CA VAL A 544 -2.47 10.87 16.34
C VAL A 544 -3.97 11.01 16.07
N LEU A 545 -4.35 10.87 14.80
CA LEU A 545 -5.74 10.78 14.36
C LEU A 545 -5.90 9.49 13.53
N LEU A 546 -6.88 8.67 13.89
CA LEU A 546 -7.11 7.34 13.34
C LEU A 546 -8.51 7.30 12.75
N TYR A 547 -8.69 6.58 11.65
CA TYR A 547 -10.01 6.21 11.19
C TYR A 547 -10.04 4.82 10.54
N CYS A 548 -11.20 4.17 10.67
CA CYS A 548 -11.50 2.90 10.00
C CYS A 548 -12.21 3.13 8.67
N SER A 549 -11.64 2.58 7.60
CA SER A 549 -12.31 2.43 6.32
C SER A 549 -12.67 0.96 6.11
N ARG A 550 -13.85 0.71 5.55
CA ARG A 550 -14.23 -0.61 5.04
C ARG A 550 -15.00 -0.44 3.75
N ASP A 551 -14.64 -1.23 2.74
CA ASP A 551 -15.43 -1.31 1.53
C ASP A 551 -16.59 -2.27 1.74
N THR A 552 -17.73 -1.98 1.13
CA THR A 552 -18.98 -2.76 1.25
C THR A 552 -18.84 -4.18 0.73
N THR A 553 -17.99 -4.39 -0.27
CA THR A 553 -17.71 -5.68 -0.92
C THR A 553 -16.54 -6.43 -0.28
N SER A 554 -15.68 -5.72 0.45
CA SER A 554 -14.48 -6.28 1.05
C SER A 554 -14.74 -6.87 2.44
N THR A 555 -14.18 -8.04 2.71
CA THR A 555 -14.24 -8.67 4.05
C THR A 555 -13.19 -8.11 5.02
N SER A 556 -12.17 -7.41 4.51
CA SER A 556 -11.06 -6.85 5.29
C SER A 556 -11.18 -5.32 5.44
N GLY A 557 -11.14 -4.82 6.67
CA GLY A 557 -11.07 -3.38 6.95
C GLY A 557 -9.64 -2.83 6.89
N THR A 558 -9.54 -1.50 6.78
CA THR A 558 -8.29 -0.73 6.76
C THR A 558 -8.28 0.28 7.89
N TRP A 559 -7.20 0.30 8.67
CA TRP A 559 -6.87 1.40 9.57
C TRP A 559 -6.02 2.44 8.84
N THR A 560 -6.41 3.70 8.88
CA THR A 560 -5.56 4.80 8.42
C THR A 560 -5.11 5.63 9.62
N ILE A 561 -3.80 5.76 9.78
CA ILE A 561 -3.16 6.46 10.89
C ILE A 561 -2.58 7.76 10.37
N LEU A 562 -2.99 8.90 10.93
CA LEU A 562 -2.48 10.22 10.60
C LEU A 562 -1.62 10.75 11.74
N LEU A 563 -0.44 11.24 11.39
CA LEU A 563 0.55 11.73 12.34
C LEU A 563 1.47 12.75 11.67
N PRO A 564 2.21 13.58 12.45
CA PRO A 564 3.18 14.49 11.89
C PRO A 564 4.23 13.76 11.05
N TRP A 565 4.63 14.34 9.91
CA TRP A 565 5.49 13.73 8.88
C TRP A 565 6.77 13.09 9.44
N LYS A 566 7.44 13.74 10.40
CA LYS A 566 8.67 13.22 11.02
C LYS A 566 8.43 12.03 11.96
N CYS A 567 7.24 11.91 12.55
CA CYS A 567 6.88 10.85 13.48
C CYS A 567 6.58 9.52 12.77
N VAL A 568 6.43 9.53 11.44
CA VAL A 568 6.09 8.34 10.64
C VAL A 568 7.18 7.28 10.71
N ASP A 569 8.46 7.65 10.57
CA ASP A 569 9.54 6.65 10.58
C ASP A 569 9.68 5.90 11.92
N PRO A 570 9.64 6.56 13.10
CA PRO A 570 9.56 5.89 14.39
C PRO A 570 8.41 4.89 14.52
N VAL A 571 7.18 5.30 14.17
CA VAL A 571 5.97 4.46 14.26
C VAL A 571 6.07 3.29 13.27
N TRP A 572 6.40 3.58 12.02
CA TRP A 572 6.57 2.57 10.97
C TRP A 572 7.55 1.47 11.36
N ARG A 573 8.71 1.84 11.89
CA ARG A 573 9.72 0.86 12.32
C ARG A 573 9.17 -0.02 13.42
N SER A 574 8.48 0.52 14.42
CA SER A 574 7.87 -0.30 15.48
C SER A 574 6.82 -1.27 14.93
N ILE A 575 6.00 -0.85 13.95
CA ILE A 575 5.01 -1.72 13.27
C ILE A 575 5.68 -2.92 12.61
N MET A 576 6.74 -2.69 11.85
CA MET A 576 7.43 -3.73 11.10
C MET A 576 8.08 -4.82 11.96
N TYR A 577 8.32 -4.54 13.24
CA TYR A 577 8.91 -5.49 14.19
C TYR A 577 7.91 -6.04 15.20
N TYR A 578 6.63 -5.71 15.08
CA TYR A 578 5.59 -6.24 15.94
C TYR A 578 5.33 -7.73 15.67
N PRO A 579 5.48 -8.60 16.69
CA PRO A 579 5.11 -10.01 16.60
C PRO A 579 3.61 -10.18 16.81
N LEU A 580 2.92 -10.65 15.77
CA LEU A 580 1.47 -10.87 15.77
C LEU A 580 1.11 -12.13 16.56
N SER A 581 -0.04 -12.11 17.25
CA SER A 581 -0.59 -13.26 17.98
C SER A 581 -0.79 -14.51 17.10
N THR A 582 -1.18 -14.32 15.83
CA THR A 582 -1.35 -15.39 14.84
C THR A 582 -0.05 -15.95 14.28
N GLY A 583 1.09 -15.39 14.70
CA GLY A 583 2.42 -15.74 14.22
C GLY A 583 2.94 -14.82 13.10
N GLY A 584 4.26 -14.67 13.06
CA GLY A 584 4.95 -13.77 12.13
C GLY A 584 4.88 -12.30 12.55
N ASN A 585 5.33 -11.43 11.65
CA ASN A 585 5.32 -9.98 11.84
C ASN A 585 4.40 -9.31 10.82
N VAL A 586 4.01 -8.06 11.10
CA VAL A 586 3.36 -7.20 10.11
C VAL A 586 4.23 -7.12 8.85
N LYS A 587 3.65 -7.45 7.69
CA LYS A 587 4.32 -7.32 6.40
C LYS A 587 4.13 -5.92 5.85
N PHE A 588 4.95 -5.49 4.90
CA PHE A 588 4.69 -4.24 4.16
C PHE A 588 4.37 -4.53 2.70
N GLY A 589 3.49 -3.73 2.13
CA GLY A 589 3.16 -3.74 0.71
C GLY A 589 3.71 -2.52 -0.03
N GLY A 590 3.84 -2.63 -1.34
CA GLY A 590 4.00 -1.51 -2.26
C GLY A 590 2.69 -1.17 -2.96
N VAL A 591 2.79 -0.34 -4.00
CA VAL A 591 1.64 0.07 -4.83
C VAL A 591 1.01 -1.14 -5.54
N ASN A 592 1.83 -2.12 -5.99
CA ASN A 592 1.32 -3.30 -6.67
C ASN A 592 0.48 -4.19 -5.75
N GLU A 593 0.87 -4.35 -4.49
CA GLU A 593 0.09 -5.11 -3.51
C GLU A 593 -1.20 -4.37 -3.13
N LYS A 594 -1.20 -3.03 -3.10
CA LYS A 594 -2.43 -2.25 -2.89
C LYS A 594 -3.41 -2.45 -4.05
N ARG A 595 -2.90 -2.45 -5.30
CA ARG A 595 -3.67 -2.80 -6.50
C ARG A 595 -4.19 -4.24 -6.47
N GLN A 596 -3.35 -5.18 -6.03
CA GLN A 596 -3.76 -6.58 -5.89
C GLN A 596 -4.93 -6.73 -4.93
N ILE A 597 -4.87 -6.09 -3.74
CA ILE A 597 -5.95 -6.20 -2.75
C ILE A 597 -7.24 -5.60 -3.28
N ALA A 598 -7.20 -4.42 -3.90
CA ALA A 598 -8.37 -3.81 -4.52
C ALA A 598 -8.97 -4.72 -5.62
N PHE A 599 -8.12 -5.31 -6.46
CA PHE A 599 -8.56 -6.27 -7.47
C PHE A 599 -9.18 -7.54 -6.85
N GLU A 600 -8.57 -8.08 -5.80
CA GLU A 600 -9.04 -9.28 -5.11
C GLU A 600 -10.37 -9.04 -4.38
N SER A 601 -10.60 -7.85 -3.82
CA SER A 601 -11.90 -7.43 -3.28
C SER A 601 -12.95 -7.11 -4.35
N GLY A 602 -12.56 -7.07 -5.63
CA GLY A 602 -13.45 -6.72 -6.73
C GLY A 602 -13.86 -5.25 -6.73
N THR A 603 -13.00 -4.38 -6.21
CA THR A 603 -13.19 -2.93 -6.09
C THR A 603 -12.23 -2.22 -7.04
N SER A 604 -12.66 -1.14 -7.67
CA SER A 604 -11.81 -0.38 -8.58
C SER A 604 -10.70 0.39 -7.86
N TRP A 605 -9.51 0.44 -8.46
CA TRP A 605 -8.36 1.13 -7.93
C TRP A 605 -8.11 2.46 -8.66
N TYR A 606 -8.23 3.57 -7.94
CA TYR A 606 -7.89 4.89 -8.46
C TYR A 606 -6.36 5.10 -8.48
N PRO A 607 -5.78 5.66 -9.57
CA PRO A 607 -6.44 6.22 -10.75
C PRO A 607 -6.66 5.25 -11.92
N ALA A 608 -6.05 4.05 -11.91
CA ALA A 608 -5.96 3.21 -13.12
C ALA A 608 -7.31 2.73 -13.69
N ASP A 609 -8.30 2.47 -12.84
CA ASP A 609 -9.58 1.89 -13.26
C ASP A 609 -10.65 2.96 -13.59
N TYR A 610 -10.27 4.23 -13.69
CA TYR A 610 -11.17 5.37 -13.94
C TYR A 610 -10.80 6.19 -15.21
N PRO A 611 -10.89 5.59 -16.41
CA PRO A 611 -10.64 6.29 -17.68
C PRO A 611 -11.66 7.41 -17.93
N GLY A 612 -11.25 8.53 -18.51
CA GLY A 612 -12.08 9.74 -18.66
C GLY A 612 -11.98 10.72 -17.48
N SER A 613 -11.41 10.30 -16.35
CA SER A 613 -10.89 11.25 -15.36
C SER A 613 -9.52 11.75 -15.80
N LYS A 614 -9.19 13.04 -15.60
CA LYS A 614 -7.87 13.59 -15.95
C LYS A 614 -6.71 12.74 -15.41
N SER A 615 -6.82 12.34 -14.14
CA SER A 615 -5.84 11.48 -13.48
C SER A 615 -5.75 10.07 -14.08
N GLY A 616 -6.88 9.51 -14.53
CA GLY A 616 -6.95 8.19 -15.16
C GLY A 616 -6.39 8.20 -16.57
N ASP A 617 -6.68 9.25 -17.33
CA ASP A 617 -6.15 9.45 -18.69
C ASP A 617 -4.64 9.65 -18.67
N ASP A 618 -4.13 10.49 -17.74
CA ASP A 618 -2.68 10.65 -17.52
C ASP A 618 -2.00 9.32 -17.14
N TRP A 619 -2.68 8.49 -16.35
CA TRP A 619 -2.19 7.17 -15.96
C TRP A 619 -2.15 6.20 -17.14
N GLU A 620 -3.24 6.09 -17.90
CA GLU A 620 -3.31 5.19 -19.04
C GLU A 620 -2.37 5.63 -20.17
N ALA A 621 -2.17 6.93 -20.38
CA ALA A 621 -1.18 7.44 -21.33
C ALA A 621 0.25 6.99 -20.97
N GLN A 622 0.65 7.10 -19.69
CA GLN A 622 1.94 6.62 -19.21
C GLN A 622 2.09 5.11 -19.37
N GLU A 623 1.06 4.36 -19.00
CA GLU A 623 1.07 2.90 -19.05
C GLU A 623 1.03 2.37 -20.50
N GLN A 624 0.28 3.03 -21.39
CA GLN A 624 0.28 2.79 -22.84
C GLN A 624 1.67 3.01 -23.43
N ALA A 625 2.33 4.12 -23.11
CA ALA A 625 3.69 4.38 -23.57
C ALA A 625 4.65 3.27 -23.10
N ARG A 626 4.51 2.83 -21.84
CA ARG A 626 5.30 1.73 -21.28
C ARG A 626 5.05 0.40 -22.00
N ARG A 627 3.77 0.03 -22.22
CA ARG A 627 3.40 -1.22 -22.92
C ARG A 627 3.85 -1.18 -24.38
N LYS A 628 3.71 -0.05 -25.07
CA LYS A 628 4.20 0.16 -26.45
C LYS A 628 5.72 0.02 -26.52
N ALA A 629 6.46 0.61 -25.58
CA ALA A 629 7.91 0.47 -25.49
C ALA A 629 8.34 -0.98 -25.19
N GLU A 630 7.61 -1.69 -24.33
CA GLU A 630 7.89 -3.11 -24.07
C GLU A 630 7.64 -3.98 -25.31
N TRP A 631 6.55 -3.72 -26.04
CA TRP A 631 6.21 -4.40 -27.28
C TRP A 631 7.22 -4.11 -28.40
N SER A 632 7.63 -2.85 -28.57
CA SER A 632 8.62 -2.46 -29.59
C SER A 632 10.03 -2.96 -29.28
N ARG A 633 10.38 -3.11 -27.99
CA ARG A 633 11.65 -3.71 -27.54
C ARG A 633 11.77 -5.19 -27.91
N ARG A 634 10.65 -5.90 -28.09
CA ARG A 634 10.66 -7.30 -28.52
C ARG A 634 10.85 -7.37 -30.04
N PRO A 635 11.76 -8.22 -30.55
CA PRO A 635 11.96 -8.35 -31.99
C PRO A 635 10.75 -9.00 -32.68
N LYS A 636 10.67 -8.84 -34.01
CA LYS A 636 9.66 -9.51 -34.86
C LYS A 636 9.72 -11.04 -34.63
N GLY A 637 8.56 -11.70 -34.59
CA GLY A 637 8.45 -13.13 -34.24
C GLY A 637 8.48 -13.47 -32.74
N ARG A 638 8.88 -12.52 -31.86
CA ARG A 638 8.78 -12.66 -30.39
C ARG A 638 7.74 -11.72 -29.76
N ARG A 639 7.27 -10.74 -30.52
CA ARG A 639 6.15 -9.87 -30.16
C ARG A 639 4.86 -10.37 -30.80
N THR A 640 3.74 -10.14 -30.13
CA THR A 640 2.41 -10.40 -30.69
C THR A 640 2.20 -9.53 -31.92
N GLU A 641 1.86 -10.16 -33.05
CA GLU A 641 1.47 -9.44 -34.26
C GLU A 641 -0.04 -9.22 -34.23
N TYR A 642 -0.44 -7.95 -34.07
CA TYR A 642 -1.85 -7.59 -33.97
C TYR A 642 -2.52 -7.53 -35.35
N ASP A 643 -1.77 -7.17 -36.40
CA ASP A 643 -2.31 -6.97 -37.76
C ASP A 643 -2.66 -8.29 -38.47
N SER A 644 -1.95 -9.37 -38.14
CA SER A 644 -2.16 -10.71 -38.73
C SER A 644 -3.18 -11.56 -37.98
N LEU A 645 -3.81 -11.03 -36.92
CA LEU A 645 -4.77 -11.77 -36.10
C LEU A 645 -6.09 -12.01 -36.86
N SER A 646 -6.49 -13.27 -37.01
CA SER A 646 -7.77 -13.64 -37.62
C SER A 646 -8.89 -13.67 -36.58
N LEU A 647 -9.91 -12.81 -36.73
CA LEU A 647 -11.09 -12.73 -35.84
C LEU A 647 -12.31 -13.54 -36.36
N GLY A 648 -12.12 -14.34 -37.40
CA GLY A 648 -13.21 -15.04 -38.10
C GLY A 648 -13.98 -14.14 -39.08
N ASN A 649 -14.78 -14.73 -39.95
CA ASN A 649 -15.53 -14.05 -41.02
C ASN A 649 -14.65 -13.14 -41.90
N ASN A 650 -13.47 -13.62 -42.32
CA ASN A 650 -12.48 -12.88 -43.14
C ASN A 650 -11.91 -11.59 -42.52
N ARG A 651 -12.17 -11.32 -41.24
CA ARG A 651 -11.62 -10.17 -40.51
C ARG A 651 -10.18 -10.45 -40.07
N LYS A 652 -9.27 -9.57 -40.47
CA LYS A 652 -7.85 -9.59 -40.09
C LYS A 652 -7.51 -8.31 -39.34
N GLY A 653 -6.68 -8.45 -38.32
CA GLY A 653 -6.25 -7.34 -37.48
C GLY A 653 -6.99 -7.27 -36.16
N GLU A 654 -6.37 -6.58 -35.21
CA GLU A 654 -6.91 -6.29 -33.90
C GLU A 654 -7.84 -5.06 -33.98
N ILE A 655 -8.97 -5.08 -33.28
CA ILE A 655 -9.87 -3.93 -33.19
C ILE A 655 -9.24 -2.90 -32.25
N GLY A 656 -8.94 -1.70 -32.78
CA GLY A 656 -8.22 -0.63 -32.08
C GLY A 656 -6.76 -1.01 -31.77
N LEU A 657 -6.17 -0.35 -30.78
CA LEU A 657 -4.77 -0.60 -30.40
C LEU A 657 -4.60 -1.87 -29.55
N GLY A 658 -3.75 -2.81 -29.96
CA GLY A 658 -3.54 -4.07 -29.23
C GLY A 658 -2.91 -3.93 -27.83
N TRP A 659 -2.16 -2.87 -27.58
CA TRP A 659 -1.44 -2.62 -26.31
C TRP A 659 -2.11 -1.58 -25.39
N ALA A 660 -3.27 -1.06 -25.75
CA ALA A 660 -3.99 -0.01 -25.00
C ALA A 660 -5.49 -0.25 -24.97
N CYS A 661 -6.19 0.40 -24.05
CA CYS A 661 -7.64 0.50 -24.07
C CYS A 661 -8.05 1.68 -24.97
N ASP A 662 -8.45 1.41 -26.20
CA ASP A 662 -8.74 2.45 -27.19
C ASP A 662 -10.18 2.98 -27.05
N TRP A 663 -10.37 3.88 -26.08
CA TRP A 663 -11.66 4.52 -25.83
C TRP A 663 -12.10 5.45 -26.97
N GLN A 664 -11.16 5.99 -27.76
CA GLN A 664 -11.48 6.86 -28.90
C GLN A 664 -12.15 6.06 -30.01
N GLN A 665 -11.61 4.89 -30.34
CA GLN A 665 -12.23 3.97 -31.29
C GLN A 665 -13.64 3.57 -30.85
N LEU A 666 -13.83 3.27 -29.56
CA LEU A 666 -15.13 2.89 -29.00
C LEU A 666 -16.20 3.99 -29.17
N LEU A 667 -15.82 5.27 -29.02
CA LEU A 667 -16.71 6.41 -29.21
C LEU A 667 -17.01 6.71 -30.68
N ARG A 668 -16.03 6.52 -31.58
CA ARG A 668 -16.18 6.80 -33.02
C ARG A 668 -17.17 5.84 -33.71
N GLY A 669 -17.23 4.60 -33.23
CA GLY A 669 -18.01 3.53 -33.86
C GLY A 669 -17.28 2.88 -35.05
N ALA A 670 -17.83 1.76 -35.54
CA ALA A 670 -17.22 0.96 -36.59
C ALA A 670 -17.05 1.73 -37.92
N GLY A 671 -15.92 1.50 -38.61
CA GLY A 671 -15.74 1.88 -40.02
C GLY A 671 -15.29 3.33 -40.30
N LYS A 672 -14.98 4.17 -39.30
CA LYS A 672 -14.38 5.50 -39.53
C LYS A 672 -12.85 5.43 -39.39
N PRO A 673 -12.07 5.81 -40.42
CA PRO A 673 -10.61 5.73 -40.34
C PRO A 673 -10.07 6.61 -39.20
N LEU A 674 -8.94 6.17 -38.62
CA LEU A 674 -8.09 7.04 -37.81
C LEU A 674 -7.82 8.33 -38.60
N PRO A 675 -7.80 9.52 -37.98
CA PRO A 675 -7.18 10.64 -38.65
C PRO A 675 -5.77 10.16 -38.96
N ALA A 676 -5.32 10.29 -40.20
CA ALA A 676 -3.89 10.23 -40.46
C ALA A 676 -3.21 11.16 -39.45
N PRO A 677 -1.98 10.88 -39.00
CA PRO A 677 -1.21 11.90 -38.32
C PRO A 677 -1.02 13.04 -39.33
N GLU A 678 -1.98 13.98 -39.38
CA GLU A 678 -1.84 15.21 -40.11
C GLU A 678 -0.57 15.84 -39.61
N ASP A 679 0.27 16.16 -40.59
CA ASP A 679 1.55 16.79 -40.41
C ASP A 679 1.43 17.89 -39.36
N ILE A 680 2.09 17.66 -38.21
CA ILE A 680 2.66 18.77 -37.47
C ILE A 680 3.65 19.36 -38.48
N ALA A 681 3.16 20.29 -39.29
CA ALA A 681 3.99 21.17 -40.08
C ALA A 681 4.97 21.78 -39.08
N LEU A 682 6.21 21.31 -39.13
CA LEU A 682 7.35 22.04 -38.63
C LEU A 682 7.24 23.42 -39.31
N PRO A 683 7.06 24.52 -38.56
CA PRO A 683 7.06 25.83 -39.20
C PRO A 683 8.41 26.01 -39.88
N ASP A 684 8.35 26.39 -41.16
CA ASP A 684 9.48 26.64 -42.03
C ASP A 684 10.61 27.35 -41.29
N ALA A 685 11.76 26.69 -41.22
CA ALA A 685 13.00 27.35 -40.84
C ALA A 685 13.39 28.30 -41.98
N PRO A 686 13.55 29.61 -41.74
CA PRO A 686 14.12 30.48 -42.75
C PRO A 686 15.59 30.08 -42.95
N ALA A 687 15.94 29.87 -44.21
CA ALA A 687 17.32 29.65 -44.64
C ALA A 687 18.19 30.83 -44.21
N VAL A 688 19.22 30.58 -43.39
CA VAL A 688 20.33 31.53 -43.23
C VAL A 688 21.65 30.76 -43.27
N ASN A 689 22.48 31.23 -44.19
CA ASN A 689 23.76 30.68 -44.62
C ASN A 689 24.79 30.50 -43.50
N ALA A 690 25.67 29.54 -43.76
CA ALA A 690 26.84 29.20 -42.97
C ALA A 690 27.80 30.38 -42.75
N THR A 691 28.33 30.51 -41.53
CA THR A 691 29.73 30.87 -41.30
C THR A 691 30.28 30.19 -40.04
N LYS A 692 31.56 29.83 -40.12
CA LYS A 692 32.30 28.93 -39.23
C LYS A 692 32.77 29.59 -37.93
N MET A 693 33.03 28.72 -36.95
CA MET A 693 34.00 28.81 -35.83
C MET A 693 33.58 29.61 -34.59
N ILE A 694 33.39 28.90 -33.46
CA ILE A 694 34.35 28.78 -32.35
C ILE A 694 33.84 27.69 -31.39
N ALA A 695 34.77 26.87 -30.93
CA ALA A 695 34.56 25.71 -30.08
C ALA A 695 34.29 26.07 -28.60
N ASP A 696 33.77 25.07 -27.89
CA ASP A 696 33.75 24.87 -26.45
C ASP A 696 32.83 25.76 -25.60
N THR A 697 31.72 25.16 -25.12
CA THR A 697 31.22 25.21 -23.72
C THR A 697 29.95 24.35 -23.53
N ILE A 698 30.09 23.27 -22.75
CA ILE A 698 29.08 22.58 -21.90
C ILE A 698 27.79 22.08 -22.59
N GLN A 699 27.82 20.82 -23.03
CA GLN A 699 26.64 19.96 -23.18
C GLN A 699 26.26 19.35 -21.82
N ASP A 700 25.10 19.74 -21.28
CA ASP A 700 24.17 18.88 -20.53
C ASP A 700 23.05 19.73 -19.90
N ALA A 701 22.17 20.28 -20.75
CA ALA A 701 20.87 20.80 -20.33
C ALA A 701 19.78 20.03 -21.07
N VAL A 702 19.42 18.85 -20.55
CA VAL A 702 18.22 18.14 -20.97
C VAL A 702 17.02 18.92 -20.42
N VAL A 703 16.44 19.75 -21.29
CA VAL A 703 15.13 20.36 -21.09
C VAL A 703 14.12 19.22 -20.82
N PRO A 704 13.34 19.26 -19.73
CA PRO A 704 12.27 18.28 -19.54
C PRO A 704 11.29 18.42 -20.69
N ALA A 705 10.99 17.30 -21.37
CA ALA A 705 10.02 17.26 -22.44
C ALA A 705 8.73 17.97 -22.02
N PRO A 706 8.15 18.86 -22.86
CA PRO A 706 6.91 19.52 -22.55
C PRO A 706 5.84 18.46 -22.33
N VAL A 707 5.02 18.65 -21.29
CA VAL A 707 3.83 17.85 -21.04
C VAL A 707 2.90 18.12 -22.22
N THR A 708 2.93 17.26 -23.23
CA THR A 708 1.94 17.27 -24.32
C THR A 708 0.58 17.05 -23.67
N GLU A 709 -0.24 18.09 -23.65
CA GLU A 709 -1.64 17.99 -23.23
C GLU A 709 -2.34 17.01 -24.17
N HIS A 710 -2.59 15.80 -23.69
CA HIS A 710 -3.41 14.85 -24.42
C HIS A 710 -4.85 15.38 -24.43
N PRO A 711 -5.55 15.36 -25.58
CA PRO A 711 -6.93 15.84 -25.65
C PRO A 711 -7.78 15.03 -24.68
N ALA A 712 -8.44 15.73 -23.75
CA ALA A 712 -9.33 15.10 -22.76
C ALA A 712 -10.41 14.31 -23.50
N LEU A 713 -10.55 13.03 -23.17
CA LEU A 713 -11.62 12.22 -23.74
C LEU A 713 -12.95 12.76 -23.23
N PRO A 714 -13.97 12.96 -24.08
CA PRO A 714 -15.29 13.42 -23.66
C PRO A 714 -16.06 12.22 -23.08
N ILE A 715 -15.52 11.64 -22.01
CA ILE A 715 -16.00 10.42 -21.37
C ILE A 715 -16.09 10.68 -19.87
N GLU A 716 -17.20 10.27 -19.25
CA GLU A 716 -17.43 10.54 -17.84
C GLU A 716 -17.91 9.28 -17.11
N HIS A 717 -17.41 9.07 -15.88
CA HIS A 717 -17.86 7.95 -15.04
C HIS A 717 -19.14 8.29 -14.30
N LEU A 718 -20.12 7.40 -14.40
CA LEU A 718 -21.31 7.49 -13.57
C LEU A 718 -21.05 6.93 -12.17
N PRO A 719 -21.52 7.62 -11.12
CA PRO A 719 -21.49 7.08 -9.77
C PRO A 719 -22.29 5.79 -9.66
N LEU A 720 -21.78 4.82 -8.87
CA LEU A 720 -22.42 3.51 -8.68
C LEU A 720 -23.91 3.60 -8.32
N ASN A 721 -24.29 4.51 -7.42
CA ASN A 721 -25.67 4.68 -6.99
C ASN A 721 -26.61 5.09 -8.13
N ILE A 722 -26.10 5.90 -9.08
CA ILE A 722 -26.85 6.32 -10.27
C ILE A 722 -26.92 5.17 -11.26
N ALA A 723 -25.80 4.49 -11.49
CA ALA A 723 -25.74 3.30 -12.36
C ALA A 723 -26.75 2.23 -11.89
N ILE A 724 -26.79 1.90 -10.60
CA ILE A 724 -27.74 0.91 -10.06
C ILE A 724 -29.20 1.32 -10.31
N LYS A 725 -29.56 2.60 -10.11
CA LYS A 725 -30.92 3.09 -10.36
C LYS A 725 -31.28 3.00 -11.85
N LEU A 726 -30.34 3.37 -12.72
CA LEU A 726 -30.48 3.34 -14.16
C LEU A 726 -30.72 1.90 -14.67
N PHE A 727 -29.90 0.94 -14.25
CA PHE A 727 -30.04 -0.46 -14.64
C PHE A 727 -31.26 -1.17 -14.02
N LYS A 728 -31.81 -0.64 -12.92
CA LYS A 728 -33.08 -1.10 -12.33
C LYS A 728 -34.32 -0.48 -12.97
N GLY A 729 -34.17 0.39 -13.98
CA GLY A 729 -35.29 1.06 -14.65
C GLY A 729 -36.05 2.05 -13.77
N THR A 730 -35.44 2.56 -12.70
CA THR A 730 -36.06 3.59 -11.86
C THR A 730 -35.99 4.94 -12.58
N ALA A 731 -37.12 5.63 -12.71
CA ALA A 731 -37.18 6.95 -13.34
C ALA A 731 -36.17 7.91 -12.68
N MET A 732 -35.29 8.49 -13.50
CA MET A 732 -34.29 9.47 -13.06
C MET A 732 -34.67 10.85 -13.59
N THR A 733 -34.50 11.87 -12.75
CA THR A 733 -34.76 13.28 -13.10
C THR A 733 -33.50 14.02 -13.60
N LEU A 734 -32.37 13.31 -13.76
CA LEU A 734 -31.07 13.88 -14.11
C LEU A 734 -30.75 13.59 -15.58
N ASP A 735 -30.36 14.63 -16.32
CA ASP A 735 -29.83 14.49 -17.67
C ASP A 735 -28.46 13.79 -17.62
N LEU A 736 -28.39 12.58 -18.21
CA LEU A 736 -27.18 11.78 -18.23
C LEU A 736 -26.26 12.23 -19.38
N PRO A 737 -24.94 12.34 -19.16
CA PRO A 737 -23.99 12.61 -20.24
C PRO A 737 -24.06 11.52 -21.32
N THR A 738 -24.02 11.93 -22.59
CA THR A 738 -24.13 11.01 -23.75
C THR A 738 -23.07 9.91 -23.74
N ASN A 739 -21.85 10.23 -23.29
CA ASN A 739 -20.69 9.33 -23.26
C ASN A 739 -20.36 8.87 -21.84
N SER A 740 -21.35 8.30 -21.16
CA SER A 740 -21.21 7.80 -19.79
C SER A 740 -20.59 6.40 -19.73
N LEU A 741 -19.57 6.21 -18.89
CA LEU A 741 -19.00 4.92 -18.52
C LEU A 741 -19.52 4.45 -17.16
N VAL A 742 -19.60 3.13 -17.00
CA VAL A 742 -19.79 2.46 -15.71
C VAL A 742 -18.65 1.49 -15.45
N THR A 743 -18.14 1.50 -14.22
CA THR A 743 -17.16 0.53 -13.78
C THR A 743 -17.84 -0.81 -13.47
N VAL A 744 -17.24 -1.90 -13.95
CA VAL A 744 -17.79 -3.25 -13.81
C VAL A 744 -16.73 -4.25 -13.40
N LYS A 745 -17.15 -5.22 -12.60
CA LYS A 745 -16.43 -6.44 -12.30
C LYS A 745 -16.95 -7.55 -13.20
N ILE A 746 -16.04 -8.19 -13.93
CA ILE A 746 -16.33 -9.27 -14.86
C ILE A 746 -15.76 -10.57 -14.31
N THR A 747 -16.63 -11.55 -14.10
CA THR A 747 -16.29 -12.88 -13.60
C THR A 747 -16.43 -13.90 -14.73
N MET A 748 -15.33 -14.58 -15.06
CA MET A 748 -15.33 -15.59 -16.12
C MET A 748 -16.22 -16.78 -15.73
N ILE A 749 -17.15 -17.16 -16.62
CA ILE A 749 -17.98 -18.37 -16.47
C ILE A 749 -17.23 -19.57 -17.04
N SER A 750 -16.64 -19.37 -18.22
CA SER A 750 -15.82 -20.35 -18.91
C SER A 750 -14.39 -20.39 -18.35
N ARG A 751 -13.67 -21.49 -18.57
CA ARG A 751 -12.25 -21.59 -18.18
C ARG A 751 -11.47 -20.51 -18.92
N GLY A 752 -10.69 -19.69 -18.21
CA GLY A 752 -9.88 -18.63 -18.79
C GLY A 752 -9.51 -17.58 -17.75
N VAL A 753 -8.47 -16.79 -18.03
CA VAL A 753 -8.06 -15.66 -17.19
C VAL A 753 -7.93 -14.45 -18.12
N PRO A 754 -8.74 -13.40 -17.91
CA PRO A 754 -8.65 -12.22 -18.75
C PRO A 754 -7.39 -11.42 -18.43
N GLN A 755 -6.82 -10.76 -19.42
CA GLN A 755 -5.66 -9.89 -19.28
C GLN A 755 -6.05 -8.41 -19.31
N THR A 756 -5.11 -7.54 -18.95
CA THR A 756 -5.24 -6.08 -19.13
C THR A 756 -5.41 -5.73 -20.61
N CYS A 757 -6.21 -4.71 -20.92
CA CYS A 757 -6.56 -4.30 -22.29
C CYS A 757 -7.42 -5.33 -23.07
N ALA A 758 -8.03 -6.30 -22.38
CA ALA A 758 -9.00 -7.19 -23.01
C ALA A 758 -10.28 -6.43 -23.41
N ARG A 759 -10.91 -6.85 -24.51
CA ARG A 759 -12.12 -6.27 -25.09
C ARG A 759 -13.36 -6.92 -24.47
N ILE A 760 -14.37 -6.11 -24.20
CA ILE A 760 -15.66 -6.53 -23.68
C ILE A 760 -16.71 -6.36 -24.77
N TYR A 761 -17.35 -7.45 -25.15
CA TYR A 761 -18.44 -7.46 -26.12
C TYR A 761 -19.76 -7.79 -25.41
N ARG A 762 -20.86 -7.17 -25.85
CA ARG A 762 -22.20 -7.61 -25.51
C ARG A 762 -22.54 -8.90 -26.25
N LEU A 763 -23.62 -9.56 -25.84
CA LEU A 763 -24.16 -10.66 -26.64
C LEU A 763 -24.66 -10.11 -27.98
N PRO A 764 -24.41 -10.80 -29.11
CA PRO A 764 -24.88 -10.34 -30.41
C PRO A 764 -26.39 -10.10 -30.41
N THR A 765 -26.79 -8.88 -30.82
CA THR A 765 -28.20 -8.53 -31.04
C THR A 765 -28.59 -8.85 -32.50
N SER A 766 -27.71 -8.53 -33.45
CA SER A 766 -27.98 -8.68 -34.89
C SER A 766 -27.99 -10.14 -35.34
N ASP A 767 -27.13 -10.99 -34.78
CA ASP A 767 -27.03 -12.41 -35.13
C ASP A 767 -27.56 -13.32 -34.00
N LEU A 768 -28.84 -13.70 -34.13
CA LEU A 768 -29.52 -14.59 -33.18
C LEU A 768 -28.95 -16.02 -33.17
N SER A 769 -28.34 -16.47 -34.27
CA SER A 769 -27.73 -17.79 -34.36
C SER A 769 -26.45 -17.85 -33.52
N LEU A 770 -25.61 -16.82 -33.63
CA LEU A 770 -24.39 -16.68 -32.84
C LEU A 770 -24.71 -16.49 -31.37
N ARG A 771 -25.73 -15.69 -31.05
CA ARG A 771 -26.25 -15.55 -29.68
C ARG A 771 -26.63 -16.90 -29.08
N SER A 772 -27.38 -17.71 -29.82
CA SER A 772 -27.80 -19.05 -29.37
C SER A 772 -26.60 -19.97 -29.10
N LYS A 773 -25.58 -19.95 -29.97
CA LYS A 773 -24.32 -20.69 -29.78
C LYS A 773 -23.59 -20.26 -28.51
N TRP A 774 -23.53 -18.97 -28.19
CA TRP A 774 -22.95 -18.47 -26.94
C TRP A 774 -23.76 -18.87 -25.70
N LEU A 775 -25.09 -18.84 -25.77
CA LEU A 775 -25.95 -19.26 -24.66
C LEU A 775 -25.84 -20.77 -24.38
N LEU A 776 -25.66 -21.61 -25.41
CA LEU A 776 -25.42 -23.05 -25.24
C LEU A 776 -24.19 -23.35 -24.37
N GLN A 777 -23.16 -22.50 -24.40
CA GLN A 777 -21.95 -22.65 -23.59
C GLN A 777 -22.25 -22.56 -22.07
N ILE A 778 -23.31 -21.85 -21.67
CA ILE A 778 -23.75 -21.75 -20.25
C ILE A 778 -24.28 -23.10 -19.77
N SER A 779 -25.10 -23.76 -20.59
CA SER A 779 -25.72 -25.04 -20.25
C SER A 779 -24.66 -26.14 -20.08
N SER A 780 -23.64 -26.13 -20.94
CA SER A 780 -22.50 -27.05 -20.88
C SER A 780 -21.65 -26.81 -19.62
N ALA A 781 -21.40 -25.54 -19.26
CA ALA A 781 -20.69 -25.18 -18.03
C ALA A 781 -21.46 -25.57 -16.75
N ARG A 782 -22.80 -25.47 -16.74
CA ARG A 782 -23.65 -25.91 -15.62
C ARG A 782 -23.69 -27.43 -15.47
N LYS A 783 -23.79 -28.18 -16.58
CA LYS A 783 -23.74 -29.65 -16.59
C LYS A 783 -22.40 -30.17 -16.03
N ALA A 784 -21.28 -29.51 -16.34
CA ALA A 784 -19.97 -29.87 -15.80
C ALA A 784 -19.83 -29.70 -14.28
N LYS A 785 -20.54 -28.73 -13.66
CA LYS A 785 -20.51 -28.51 -12.20
C LYS A 785 -21.35 -29.51 -11.41
N ASN A 786 -22.52 -29.89 -11.92
CA ASN A 786 -23.41 -30.84 -11.25
C ASN A 786 -22.97 -32.31 -11.43
N ASN A 787 -22.13 -32.62 -12.42
CA ASN A 787 -21.68 -33.99 -12.71
C ASN A 787 -20.44 -34.45 -11.94
N LYS A 788 -20.10 -33.85 -10.78
CA LYS A 788 -19.03 -34.43 -9.93
C LYS A 788 -19.33 -35.86 -9.45
N SER A 789 -20.57 -36.36 -9.57
CA SER A 789 -20.92 -37.74 -9.18
C SER A 789 -21.70 -38.58 -10.22
N ARG A 790 -21.82 -38.19 -11.48
CA ARG A 790 -22.50 -39.05 -12.48
C ARG A 790 -21.52 -39.74 -13.41
N ARG A 791 -21.51 -41.07 -13.29
CA ARG A 791 -20.98 -42.05 -14.24
C ARG A 791 -21.28 -41.62 -15.67
N PHE A 792 -20.27 -41.72 -16.52
CA PHE A 792 -20.27 -41.60 -17.98
C PHE A 792 -21.66 -41.73 -18.61
N SER A 793 -22.16 -40.67 -19.25
CA SER A 793 -23.54 -40.62 -19.78
C SER A 793 -23.78 -41.42 -21.07
N HIS A 794 -22.79 -42.20 -21.51
CA HIS A 794 -22.94 -43.12 -22.63
C HIS A 794 -22.46 -44.50 -22.16
N ARG A 795 -23.42 -45.37 -21.80
CA ARG A 795 -23.13 -46.79 -21.60
C ARG A 795 -22.84 -47.37 -22.99
N ALA A 796 -21.70 -48.03 -23.15
CA ALA A 796 -21.43 -48.76 -24.38
C ALA A 796 -22.57 -49.77 -24.64
N PRO A 797 -22.94 -50.04 -25.91
CA PRO A 797 -23.98 -51.01 -26.25
C PRO A 797 -23.78 -52.34 -25.51
N GLU A 798 -24.85 -52.99 -25.07
CA GLU A 798 -24.76 -54.33 -24.49
C GLU A 798 -24.20 -55.29 -25.55
N GLY A 799 -23.00 -55.84 -25.28
CA GLY A 799 -22.21 -56.62 -26.25
C GLY A 799 -20.94 -55.91 -26.78
N ALA A 800 -20.69 -54.64 -26.43
CA ALA A 800 -19.51 -53.92 -26.89
C ALA A 800 -18.20 -54.58 -26.39
N THR A 801 -17.26 -54.82 -27.33
CA THR A 801 -15.94 -55.38 -27.04
C THR A 801 -15.12 -54.46 -26.12
N PRO A 802 -14.12 -54.98 -25.39
CA PRO A 802 -13.27 -54.17 -24.51
C PRO A 802 -12.59 -52.98 -25.20
N ALA A 803 -12.29 -53.10 -26.50
CA ALA A 803 -11.74 -52.02 -27.32
C ALA A 803 -12.80 -50.94 -27.60
N MET A 804 -14.03 -51.33 -27.96
CA MET A 804 -15.13 -50.38 -28.16
C MET A 804 -15.53 -49.66 -26.87
N ARG A 805 -15.47 -50.33 -25.72
CA ARG A 805 -15.70 -49.69 -24.42
C ARG A 805 -14.64 -48.64 -24.10
N ARG A 806 -13.36 -48.92 -24.40
CA ARG A 806 -12.27 -47.95 -24.27
C ARG A 806 -12.43 -46.78 -25.24
N ALA A 807 -12.85 -47.05 -26.48
CA ALA A 807 -13.12 -46.03 -27.49
C ALA A 807 -14.31 -45.14 -27.09
N TYR A 808 -15.40 -45.70 -26.57
CA TYR A 808 -16.53 -44.94 -26.04
C TYR A 808 -16.15 -44.13 -24.79
N LEU A 809 -15.33 -44.69 -23.90
CA LEU A 809 -14.82 -43.98 -22.73
C LEU A 809 -13.93 -42.81 -23.16
N ALA A 810 -13.00 -43.04 -24.09
CA ALA A 810 -12.15 -42.01 -24.68
C ALA A 810 -12.97 -40.94 -25.42
N ALA A 811 -13.96 -41.33 -26.23
CA ALA A 811 -14.87 -40.43 -26.93
C ALA A 811 -15.71 -39.61 -25.94
N SER A 812 -16.16 -40.16 -24.82
CA SER A 812 -16.90 -39.40 -23.79
C SER A 812 -16.00 -38.43 -23.00
N ILE A 813 -14.71 -38.76 -22.85
CA ILE A 813 -13.70 -37.87 -22.26
C ILE A 813 -13.37 -36.73 -23.24
N LEU A 814 -13.37 -37.01 -24.53
CA LEU A 814 -13.13 -36.05 -25.61
C LEU A 814 -14.38 -35.19 -25.92
N ALA A 815 -15.58 -35.73 -25.75
CA ALA A 815 -16.89 -35.04 -25.87
C ALA A 815 -17.21 -34.14 -24.67
N GLY A 816 -16.19 -33.65 -23.97
CA GLY A 816 -16.33 -32.52 -23.04
C GLY A 816 -16.82 -31.26 -23.77
N PRO A 817 -17.08 -30.15 -23.05
CA PRO A 817 -17.46 -28.88 -23.67
C PRO A 817 -16.50 -28.53 -24.83
N THR A 818 -17.05 -28.03 -25.94
CA THR A 818 -16.28 -27.55 -27.11
C THR A 818 -15.07 -26.75 -26.63
N GLN A 819 -13.87 -27.22 -26.97
CA GLN A 819 -12.65 -26.54 -26.51
C GLN A 819 -12.60 -25.13 -27.09
N PRO A 820 -12.24 -24.11 -26.29
CA PRO A 820 -12.09 -22.74 -26.80
C PRO A 820 -11.12 -22.71 -27.99
N GLY A 821 -11.58 -22.24 -29.15
CA GLY A 821 -10.81 -22.22 -30.39
C GLY A 821 -10.91 -23.47 -31.27
N GLY A 822 -11.76 -24.44 -30.94
CA GLY A 822 -12.14 -25.52 -31.86
C GLY A 822 -13.02 -25.03 -33.01
N ALA A 823 -13.16 -25.84 -34.07
CA ALA A 823 -13.95 -25.48 -35.27
C ALA A 823 -15.43 -25.14 -34.95
N ASP A 824 -16.01 -25.81 -33.95
CA ASP A 824 -17.39 -25.60 -33.52
C ASP A 824 -17.53 -24.50 -32.43
N TYR A 825 -16.44 -23.82 -32.06
CA TYR A 825 -16.49 -22.78 -31.05
C TYR A 825 -17.08 -21.48 -31.61
N PRO A 826 -17.93 -20.75 -30.84
CA PRO A 826 -18.51 -19.51 -31.32
C PRO A 826 -17.45 -18.46 -31.70
N ILE A 827 -17.68 -17.78 -32.82
CA ILE A 827 -16.83 -16.69 -33.31
C ILE A 827 -17.05 -15.44 -32.43
N VAL A 828 -16.03 -14.59 -32.33
CA VAL A 828 -16.10 -13.32 -31.59
C VAL A 828 -17.07 -12.36 -32.29
N PRO A 829 -17.95 -11.66 -31.55
CA PRO A 829 -18.84 -10.64 -32.11
C PRO A 829 -18.14 -9.50 -32.84
N ASP A 830 -18.91 -8.73 -33.60
CA ASP A 830 -18.42 -7.59 -34.41
C ASP A 830 -18.07 -6.35 -33.56
N GLU A 831 -17.45 -5.35 -34.20
CA GLU A 831 -17.08 -4.07 -33.55
C GLU A 831 -18.29 -3.32 -33.00
N ASP A 832 -19.47 -3.49 -33.62
CA ASP A 832 -20.71 -2.90 -33.14
C ASP A 832 -21.08 -3.38 -31.74
N ASP A 833 -20.78 -4.64 -31.43
CA ASP A 833 -21.01 -5.25 -30.13
C ASP A 833 -19.89 -4.98 -29.11
N LEU A 834 -18.83 -4.27 -29.49
CA LEU A 834 -17.80 -3.82 -28.55
C LEU A 834 -18.37 -2.73 -27.63
N VAL A 835 -18.41 -3.01 -26.33
CA VAL A 835 -19.00 -2.12 -25.32
C VAL A 835 -17.99 -1.52 -24.33
N GLY A 836 -16.77 -2.06 -24.25
CA GLY A 836 -15.77 -1.56 -23.32
C GLY A 836 -14.47 -2.35 -23.27
N PHE A 837 -13.63 -2.01 -22.29
CA PHE A 837 -12.32 -2.64 -22.09
C PHE A 837 -12.07 -2.97 -20.61
N LEU A 838 -11.26 -4.01 -20.38
CA LEU A 838 -10.72 -4.37 -19.07
C LEU A 838 -9.43 -3.58 -18.78
N THR A 839 -9.45 -2.78 -17.71
CA THR A 839 -8.29 -2.05 -17.22
C THR A 839 -7.36 -2.97 -16.44
N THR A 840 -7.92 -3.85 -15.60
CA THR A 840 -7.17 -4.79 -14.75
C THR A 840 -7.76 -6.20 -14.87
N GLY A 841 -7.03 -7.16 -15.45
CA GLY A 841 -7.44 -8.56 -15.56
C GLY A 841 -6.42 -9.51 -14.95
N ASN A 842 -6.85 -10.44 -14.10
CA ASN A 842 -6.00 -11.48 -13.52
C ASN A 842 -6.82 -12.65 -12.91
N PHE A 843 -6.14 -13.66 -12.39
CA PHE A 843 -6.75 -14.71 -11.59
C PHE A 843 -6.97 -14.22 -10.14
N ASN A 844 -8.22 -14.20 -9.69
CA ASN A 844 -8.57 -13.84 -8.32
C ASN A 844 -8.44 -15.06 -7.40
N LEU A 845 -7.56 -14.97 -6.40
CA LEU A 845 -7.31 -16.05 -5.43
C LEU A 845 -8.45 -16.26 -4.44
N GLY A 846 -9.24 -15.23 -4.14
CA GLY A 846 -10.39 -15.30 -3.23
C GLY A 846 -11.56 -16.07 -3.84
N GLU A 847 -11.84 -15.84 -5.13
CA GLU A 847 -12.94 -16.53 -5.83
C GLU A 847 -12.50 -17.82 -6.57
N GLY A 848 -11.19 -17.99 -6.81
CA GLY A 848 -10.64 -19.13 -7.52
C GLY A 848 -10.98 -19.17 -9.01
N ARG A 849 -11.21 -18.01 -9.64
CA ARG A 849 -11.54 -17.86 -11.08
C ARG A 849 -10.86 -16.63 -11.69
N GLY A 850 -10.85 -16.56 -13.02
CA GLY A 850 -10.44 -15.35 -13.74
C GLY A 850 -11.45 -14.23 -13.50
N ILE A 851 -10.97 -13.05 -13.14
CA ILE A 851 -11.77 -11.84 -12.95
C ILE A 851 -11.11 -10.68 -13.69
N GLY A 852 -11.91 -9.77 -14.20
CA GLY A 852 -11.47 -8.49 -14.72
C GLY A 852 -12.22 -7.34 -14.05
N ILE A 853 -11.56 -6.22 -13.84
CA ILE A 853 -12.16 -4.92 -13.59
C ILE A 853 -12.01 -4.11 -14.87
N GLY A 854 -13.09 -3.48 -15.31
CA GLY A 854 -13.11 -2.69 -16.53
C GLY A 854 -14.22 -1.65 -16.52
N SER A 855 -14.37 -0.97 -17.64
CA SER A 855 -15.42 0.03 -17.83
C SER A 855 -16.19 -0.23 -19.12
N MET A 856 -17.50 -0.01 -19.09
CA MET A 856 -18.39 -0.18 -20.24
C MET A 856 -19.18 1.10 -20.54
N LEU A 857 -19.45 1.33 -21.82
CA LEU A 857 -20.23 2.47 -22.30
C LEU A 857 -21.73 2.23 -22.12
N VAL A 858 -22.37 3.10 -21.35
CA VAL A 858 -23.77 2.97 -20.94
C VAL A 858 -24.72 2.96 -22.13
N SER A 859 -24.50 3.82 -23.12
CA SER A 859 -25.34 3.93 -24.32
C SER A 859 -25.39 2.64 -25.14
N LYS A 860 -24.32 1.83 -25.14
CA LYS A 860 -24.26 0.53 -25.84
C LYS A 860 -24.79 -0.64 -25.02
N VAL A 861 -24.86 -0.53 -23.70
CA VAL A 861 -25.34 -1.60 -22.80
C VAL A 861 -26.85 -1.45 -22.48
N LEU A 862 -27.38 -0.21 -22.54
CA LEU A 862 -28.80 0.07 -22.30
C LEU A 862 -29.77 0.08 -23.51
N PRO A 863 -29.44 -0.32 -24.76
CA PRO A 863 -30.40 -0.15 -25.84
C PRO A 863 -31.65 -1.03 -25.59
N GLY A 864 -32.76 -0.31 -25.44
CA GLY A 864 -34.18 -0.67 -25.29
C GLY A 864 -34.55 -2.13 -25.05
N LYS A 865 -35.09 -2.43 -23.85
CA LYS A 865 -36.00 -3.58 -23.55
C LYS A 865 -35.83 -4.78 -24.52
N GLU A 866 -34.63 -5.32 -24.65
CA GLU A 866 -34.41 -6.43 -25.57
C GLU A 866 -34.97 -7.74 -24.98
N VAL A 867 -35.51 -8.53 -25.90
CA VAL A 867 -36.19 -9.81 -25.72
C VAL A 867 -35.26 -10.84 -25.06
N GLY A 868 -35.27 -10.91 -23.74
CA GLY A 868 -34.47 -11.86 -22.98
C GLY A 868 -34.83 -11.89 -21.51
N LYS A 869 -34.66 -13.05 -20.86
CA LYS A 869 -34.86 -13.18 -19.40
C LYS A 869 -33.88 -12.24 -18.69
N GLU A 870 -34.29 -11.57 -17.62
CA GLU A 870 -33.48 -10.60 -16.82
C GLU A 870 -32.03 -11.07 -16.50
N LYS A 871 -31.81 -12.38 -16.43
CA LYS A 871 -30.50 -12.98 -16.14
C LYS A 871 -29.51 -12.93 -17.31
N GLU A 872 -29.96 -12.74 -18.54
CA GLU A 872 -29.10 -12.70 -19.74
C GLU A 872 -28.46 -11.34 -19.97
N GLN A 873 -29.05 -10.27 -19.43
CA GLN A 873 -28.56 -8.89 -19.58
C GLN A 873 -27.15 -8.68 -18.97
N TYR A 874 -26.81 -9.48 -17.94
CA TYR A 874 -25.52 -9.40 -17.25
C TYR A 874 -24.43 -10.29 -17.85
N LEU A 875 -24.69 -10.89 -19.02
CA LEU A 875 -23.71 -11.69 -19.74
C LEU A 875 -22.91 -10.84 -20.72
N CYS A 876 -21.62 -11.15 -20.83
CA CYS A 876 -20.73 -10.52 -21.79
C CYS A 876 -19.71 -11.54 -22.33
N ILE A 877 -19.07 -11.20 -23.43
CA ILE A 877 -17.98 -11.97 -24.03
C ILE A 877 -16.70 -11.17 -23.86
N VAL A 878 -15.66 -11.78 -23.30
CA VAL A 878 -14.35 -11.16 -23.07
C VAL A 878 -13.33 -11.79 -24.00
N ARG A 879 -12.53 -10.96 -24.68
CA ARG A 879 -11.42 -11.41 -25.52
C ARG A 879 -10.14 -10.68 -25.15
N ASP A 880 -9.06 -11.43 -24.94
CA ASP A 880 -7.74 -10.85 -24.72
C ASP A 880 -7.16 -10.27 -26.03
N ALA A 881 -6.42 -9.17 -25.92
CA ALA A 881 -5.72 -8.59 -27.06
C ALA A 881 -4.70 -9.60 -27.64
N GLY A 882 -4.69 -9.77 -28.97
CA GLY A 882 -3.84 -10.76 -29.64
C GLY A 882 -4.32 -12.20 -29.55
N GLN A 883 -5.49 -12.47 -28.95
CA GLN A 883 -6.17 -13.76 -29.04
C GLN A 883 -7.41 -13.64 -29.93
N SER A 884 -7.69 -14.68 -30.72
CA SER A 884 -8.88 -14.79 -31.57
C SER A 884 -10.09 -15.37 -30.84
N VAL A 885 -9.89 -15.94 -29.64
CA VAL A 885 -10.92 -16.68 -28.90
C VAL A 885 -11.56 -15.78 -27.85
N GLY A 886 -12.86 -15.54 -28.00
CA GLY A 886 -13.69 -14.92 -26.96
C GLY A 886 -14.07 -15.93 -25.88
N ARG A 887 -14.42 -15.45 -24.69
CA ARG A 887 -14.83 -16.29 -23.56
C ARG A 887 -16.03 -15.68 -22.86
N LEU A 888 -17.02 -16.51 -22.55
CA LEU A 888 -18.22 -16.04 -21.86
C LEU A 888 -17.95 -15.70 -20.39
N ALA A 889 -18.45 -14.55 -19.96
CA ALA A 889 -18.32 -14.00 -18.63
C ALA A 889 -19.63 -13.33 -18.17
N ARG A 890 -19.71 -13.05 -16.87
CA ARG A 890 -20.79 -12.27 -16.25
C ARG A 890 -20.22 -10.98 -15.69
N TRP A 891 -20.93 -9.87 -15.84
CA TRP A 891 -20.53 -8.60 -15.28
C TRP A 891 -21.47 -8.15 -14.15
N GLU A 892 -20.92 -7.39 -13.20
CA GLU A 892 -21.60 -6.80 -12.04
C GLU A 892 -21.11 -5.35 -11.89
N LEU A 893 -21.98 -4.42 -11.48
CA LEU A 893 -21.62 -3.01 -11.25
C LEU A 893 -20.76 -2.88 -9.98
N VAL A 894 -19.72 -2.04 -10.04
CA VAL A 894 -18.78 -1.78 -8.94
C VAL A 894 -18.52 -0.30 -8.75
#